data_AF-A0A833VUG0-F1
#
_entry.id   AF-A0A833VUG0-F1
#
_cell.length_a   1.000
_cell.length_b   1.000
_cell.length_c   1.000
_cell.angle_alpha   90.00
_cell.angle_beta   90.00
_cell.angle_gamma   90.00
#
_symmetry.space_group_name_H-M   'P 1'
#
loop_
_entity.id
_entity.type
_entity.pdbx_description
1 polymer ?
#
loop_
_entity_poly.entity_id
_entity_poly.type
_entity_poly.pdbx_seq_one_letter_code
_entity_poly.pdbx_strand_id
1 'polypeptide(L)'
;MRISCLDSENGHGSVCQVLRERGKIVTSLIQSSTKGVIIIFISLVLLTVLSYSQWPDGASFVKIGARGDTATVRHQRQPSGIPPTKIILSCPANTTATCHRAPNAMASPSPSPVPSTSQNNKTKHNPSPSASCPNFFRYIHEDLKPWKSTGITKEMVESAKQFANFRLVIINGKAYMKKYNNPFQTRDVFTIWGILQLLNRYPGRVPDLDIMFNCNDTPVIKVANYLSKAPPPLFRYCKDGTSLEIVFPDWSFWGWAEINIKPWNLFLEETRTASETLKWKDRAPYAFWKGNPGVAKTRQDLMRCNLSNGHDWNAHLFTQNWGKEVANGFKESNLANQCNYRYKIYIEGRTWSVSEKYILACNSPTLLVTTSYVDFFSRGLIPGKHYWPINPNQKCKSIKFAVDWGNTHQKQAEDLGKGGSLFTQEELSMENVYDYMLHLLTEYAKLLRYKPTIPEKATSICIESMACHAKEPVKKFMLDSMVKSVYDFEPCSLPAPFDKKELDAIASRKAEYLKESFLINAGFGDSNSTIWHNRHQSEAQGTPITLSCPTATIQPTCSDPLLTTPSPAPSPSPIQAKPNRSPIPTPSCPEYFRYIYEDLKPWNATGITRAMVDSAKRHANVNFRLAIIGGRVYLQKFSKAFQTRDVFTIWGILQLLNRYPGRVPDLDIMFNCDDPPALKANRFHSSPPPPLFRYCKDGTTLDIVFPDWSFWGWPEVNVKPWEQFLDEISIESERLKWKDREPYAYWKGNQYVAGTRGDLLRCNVSNGQEWNARLFGQNWDVARKRGYQESNLAKQCTYRYKIYIEGRAWSVSEKYILACNSPMLLVTTPFIDFFTRGLVPGQHYWPIRPDKKCSSIKYAVDWGNKHQREAQKMGKAGSHFAQDELSMENVYDYMLHLLTEYAKLLRYKPTIPENAKEICLESMACSETGLTKQFMLDSMVKSTYDFEPCLLPPPFKTEEIDAITQRKDEYMRKIVVGEDTAKP
;
A
#
# COMPACT_ATOMS: atom_id res chain seq x y z
N MET A 1 -10.68 -0.26 -54.10
CA MET A 1 -10.15 -1.13 -55.17
C MET A 1 -11.33 -1.64 -55.99
N ARG A 2 -11.37 -1.38 -57.29
CA ARG A 2 -12.27 -2.08 -58.22
C ARG A 2 -11.69 -3.49 -58.41
N ILE A 3 -12.50 -4.52 -58.24
CA ILE A 3 -12.20 -5.87 -58.75
C ILE A 3 -13.38 -6.25 -59.64
N SER A 4 -13.05 -6.46 -60.91
CA SER A 4 -13.88 -7.01 -61.98
C SER A 4 -13.91 -8.54 -61.86
N CYS A 5 -15.08 -9.15 -62.02
CA CYS A 5 -15.23 -10.58 -62.26
C CYS A 5 -15.48 -10.80 -63.75
N LEU A 6 -14.64 -11.63 -64.38
CA LEU A 6 -14.83 -12.18 -65.72
C LEU A 6 -15.38 -13.60 -65.57
N ASP A 7 -16.41 -13.91 -66.34
CA ASP A 7 -17.02 -15.24 -66.46
C ASP A 7 -16.15 -16.17 -67.30
N SER A 8 -16.10 -17.46 -66.93
CA SER A 8 -15.87 -18.52 -67.91
C SER A 8 -16.77 -19.72 -67.63
N GLU A 9 -17.16 -20.33 -68.75
CA GLU A 9 -18.28 -21.24 -68.95
C GLU A 9 -18.11 -22.63 -68.33
N ASN A 10 -19.25 -23.30 -68.19
CA ASN A 10 -19.47 -24.73 -67.97
C ASN A 10 -19.48 -25.23 -66.51
N GLY A 11 -20.71 -25.29 -65.98
CA GLY A 11 -21.17 -26.49 -65.26
C GLY A 11 -21.14 -26.41 -63.73
N HIS A 12 -22.30 -26.06 -63.15
CA HIS A 12 -22.71 -26.26 -61.75
C HIS A 12 -22.14 -25.34 -60.65
N GLY A 13 -22.87 -24.25 -60.43
CA GLY A 13 -23.39 -23.85 -59.11
C GLY A 13 -22.43 -23.24 -58.08
N SER A 14 -22.26 -21.91 -58.11
CA SER A 14 -21.50 -21.15 -57.10
C SER A 14 -22.27 -19.92 -56.59
N VAL A 15 -22.75 -20.00 -55.34
CA VAL A 15 -22.67 -19.07 -54.18
C VAL A 15 -22.86 -17.53 -54.37
N CYS A 16 -23.26 -17.01 -55.53
CA CYS A 16 -23.59 -15.58 -55.70
C CYS A 16 -25.09 -15.25 -55.59
N GLN A 17 -25.97 -16.25 -55.45
CA GLN A 17 -27.43 -16.03 -55.42
C GLN A 17 -28.03 -15.96 -54.01
N VAL A 18 -27.32 -16.46 -52.97
CA VAL A 18 -27.81 -16.45 -51.57
C VAL A 18 -27.54 -15.10 -50.86
N LEU A 19 -26.60 -14.28 -51.35
CA LEU A 19 -26.29 -12.97 -50.77
C LEU A 19 -27.15 -11.80 -51.32
N ARG A 20 -27.92 -12.02 -52.39
CA ARG A 20 -28.79 -10.98 -52.98
C ARG A 20 -30.17 -10.87 -52.31
N GLU A 21 -30.62 -11.89 -51.58
CA GLU A 21 -31.91 -11.85 -50.86
C GLU A 21 -31.84 -11.27 -49.43
N ARG A 22 -30.71 -11.42 -48.71
CA ARG A 22 -30.56 -10.82 -47.37
C ARG A 22 -30.35 -9.30 -47.38
N GLY A 23 -30.03 -8.71 -48.53
CA GLY A 23 -29.85 -7.27 -48.71
C GLY A 23 -31.15 -6.45 -48.85
N LYS A 24 -32.32 -7.08 -49.06
CA LYS A 24 -33.59 -6.35 -49.22
C LYS A 24 -34.36 -6.11 -47.92
N ILE A 25 -34.05 -6.84 -46.84
CA ILE A 25 -34.73 -6.69 -45.53
C ILE A 25 -34.11 -5.55 -44.69
N VAL A 26 -32.81 -5.26 -44.88
CA VAL A 26 -32.12 -4.22 -44.10
C VAL A 26 -32.46 -2.80 -44.57
N THR A 27 -32.81 -2.61 -45.85
CA THR A 27 -33.11 -1.29 -46.41
C THR A 27 -34.50 -0.76 -46.06
N SER A 28 -35.49 -1.61 -45.72
CA SER A 28 -36.83 -1.13 -45.30
C SER A 28 -36.90 -0.73 -43.82
N LEU A 29 -36.04 -1.29 -42.95
CA LEU A 29 -35.96 -0.93 -41.53
C LEU A 29 -35.28 0.43 -41.29
N ILE A 30 -34.42 0.89 -42.22
CA ILE A 30 -33.67 2.15 -42.08
C ILE A 30 -34.51 3.39 -42.46
N GLN A 31 -35.59 3.25 -43.25
CA GLN A 31 -36.45 4.41 -43.61
C GLN A 31 -37.52 4.77 -42.56
N SER A 32 -37.78 3.92 -41.56
CA SER A 32 -38.77 4.19 -40.50
C SER A 32 -38.20 4.95 -39.29
N SER A 33 -36.88 4.93 -39.07
CA SER A 33 -36.24 5.46 -37.85
C SER A 33 -35.92 6.96 -37.93
N THR A 34 -35.65 7.48 -39.13
CA THR A 34 -35.16 8.85 -39.30
C THR A 34 -36.25 9.93 -39.13
N LYS A 35 -37.54 9.58 -39.31
CA LYS A 35 -38.65 10.54 -39.12
C LYS A 35 -39.04 10.73 -37.65
N GLY A 36 -38.84 9.72 -36.79
CA GLY A 36 -39.14 9.82 -35.35
C GLY A 36 -38.13 10.66 -34.57
N VAL A 37 -36.85 10.60 -34.96
CA VAL A 37 -35.76 11.33 -34.27
C VAL A 37 -35.82 12.84 -34.54
N ILE A 38 -36.27 13.25 -35.72
CA ILE A 38 -36.38 14.69 -36.08
C ILE A 38 -37.56 15.37 -35.35
N ILE A 39 -38.69 14.66 -35.15
CA ILE A 39 -39.86 15.19 -34.44
C ILE A 39 -39.55 15.39 -32.95
N ILE A 40 -38.86 14.44 -32.31
CA ILE A 40 -38.47 14.53 -30.89
C ILE A 40 -37.48 15.69 -30.66
N PHE A 41 -36.55 15.91 -31.58
CA PHE A 41 -35.57 16.99 -31.47
C PHE A 41 -36.20 18.38 -31.62
N ILE A 42 -37.17 18.54 -32.53
CA ILE A 42 -37.89 19.81 -32.71
C ILE A 42 -38.82 20.11 -31.52
N SER A 43 -39.47 19.08 -30.94
CA SER A 43 -40.30 19.24 -29.73
C SER A 43 -39.49 19.64 -28.49
N LEU A 44 -38.26 19.11 -28.33
CA LEU A 44 -37.37 19.47 -27.21
C LEU A 44 -36.81 20.89 -27.32
N VAL A 45 -36.58 21.38 -28.53
CA VAL A 45 -36.14 22.76 -28.79
C VAL A 45 -37.29 23.77 -28.58
N LEU A 46 -38.52 23.41 -28.96
CA LEU A 46 -39.70 24.26 -28.71
C LEU A 46 -40.08 24.33 -27.22
N LEU A 47 -39.92 23.24 -26.47
CA LEU A 47 -40.16 23.21 -25.02
C LEU A 47 -39.14 24.03 -24.22
N THR A 48 -37.90 24.12 -24.68
CA THR A 48 -36.85 24.93 -24.03
C THR A 48 -36.99 26.43 -24.34
N VAL A 49 -37.53 26.78 -25.51
CA VAL A 49 -37.81 28.19 -25.89
C VAL A 49 -39.08 28.72 -25.21
N LEU A 50 -40.09 27.87 -24.95
CA LEU A 50 -41.34 28.29 -24.27
C LEU A 50 -41.21 28.41 -22.74
N SER A 51 -40.19 27.82 -22.12
CA SER A 51 -39.93 27.95 -20.68
C SER A 51 -39.11 29.20 -20.30
N TYR A 52 -38.74 30.05 -21.26
CA TYR A 52 -37.87 31.23 -21.03
C TYR A 52 -38.60 32.58 -21.09
N SER A 53 -39.93 32.63 -21.32
CA SER A 53 -40.65 33.87 -21.60
C SER A 53 -41.66 34.34 -20.55
N GLN A 54 -41.62 33.82 -19.32
CA GLN A 54 -42.44 34.37 -18.23
C GLN A 54 -41.63 34.46 -16.93
N TRP A 55 -41.05 35.64 -16.67
CA TRP A 55 -41.20 36.40 -15.42
C TRP A 55 -40.60 37.82 -15.56
N PRO A 56 -41.16 38.83 -14.87
CA PRO A 56 -40.96 40.23 -15.20
C PRO A 56 -39.80 40.90 -14.46
N ASP A 57 -39.32 41.98 -15.06
CA ASP A 57 -38.25 42.87 -14.60
C ASP A 57 -38.56 43.61 -13.28
N GLY A 58 -37.51 43.75 -12.45
CA GLY A 58 -37.21 44.97 -11.71
C GLY A 58 -37.86 45.19 -10.34
N ALA A 59 -37.14 44.82 -9.26
CA ALA A 59 -36.69 45.73 -8.19
C ALA A 59 -36.21 44.98 -6.93
N SER A 60 -34.98 45.32 -6.51
CA SER A 60 -34.47 45.31 -5.13
C SER A 60 -34.63 44.04 -4.28
N PHE A 61 -33.66 43.12 -4.36
CA PHE A 61 -33.36 42.19 -3.25
C PHE A 61 -31.86 42.07 -3.00
N VAL A 62 -31.49 42.49 -1.79
CA VAL A 62 -30.32 42.20 -0.94
C VAL A 62 -29.26 41.26 -1.53
N LYS A 63 -28.03 41.78 -1.65
CA LYS A 63 -26.79 40.97 -1.70
C LYS A 63 -26.72 40.05 -0.47
N ILE A 64 -27.12 38.79 -0.61
CA ILE A 64 -26.63 37.71 0.24
C ILE A 64 -25.63 36.93 -0.59
N GLY A 65 -24.34 37.21 -0.35
CA GLY A 65 -23.24 36.51 -0.98
C GLY A 65 -23.33 35.01 -0.70
N ALA A 66 -23.37 34.21 -1.77
CA ALA A 66 -23.06 32.79 -1.71
C ALA A 66 -21.57 32.65 -1.36
N ARG A 67 -21.30 32.62 -0.05
CA ARG A 67 -20.03 32.20 0.54
C ARG A 67 -20.27 30.84 1.18
N GLY A 68 -20.18 29.81 0.35
CA GLY A 68 -20.12 28.41 0.77
C GLY A 68 -18.75 27.86 0.42
N ASP A 69 -17.72 28.35 1.11
CA ASP A 69 -16.32 27.90 0.98
C ASP A 69 -16.23 26.39 1.28
N THR A 70 -16.22 25.55 0.25
CA THR A 70 -15.84 24.13 0.36
C THR A 70 -14.32 24.04 0.45
N ALA A 71 -13.81 24.31 1.66
CA ALA A 71 -12.40 24.17 1.99
C ALA A 71 -11.97 22.70 2.01
N THR A 72 -11.14 22.35 1.03
CA THR A 72 -10.31 21.14 0.95
C THR A 72 -9.41 21.05 2.19
N VAL A 73 -9.78 20.27 3.23
CA VAL A 73 -8.99 20.13 4.48
C VAL A 73 -7.64 19.42 4.23
N ARG A 74 -6.61 20.16 3.81
CA ARG A 74 -5.20 19.74 3.86
C ARG A 74 -4.89 19.05 5.19
N HIS A 75 -3.86 18.20 5.26
CA HIS A 75 -3.25 17.84 6.54
C HIS A 75 -2.77 19.13 7.24
N GLN A 76 -3.66 19.80 7.96
CA GLN A 76 -3.27 20.70 9.03
C GLN A 76 -2.91 19.81 10.20
N ARG A 77 -1.60 19.62 10.39
CA ARG A 77 -1.07 19.47 11.74
C ARG A 77 -1.63 20.66 12.56
N GLN A 78 -2.01 20.47 13.82
CA GLN A 78 -2.80 21.47 14.56
C GLN A 78 -2.13 22.86 14.54
N PRO A 79 -2.83 23.93 14.14
CA PRO A 79 -2.27 25.27 14.24
C PRO A 79 -1.92 25.57 15.70
N SER A 80 -0.69 26.04 15.95
CA SER A 80 -0.49 27.01 17.02
C SER A 80 -1.49 28.14 16.79
N GLY A 81 -2.04 28.79 17.82
CA GLY A 81 -3.10 29.80 17.69
C GLY A 81 -2.73 31.08 16.89
N ILE A 82 -1.74 31.01 15.99
CA ILE A 82 -1.22 32.07 15.14
C ILE A 82 -1.72 31.84 13.70
N PRO A 83 -2.32 32.84 13.04
CA PRO A 83 -2.73 32.74 11.64
C PRO A 83 -1.54 32.41 10.72
N PRO A 84 -1.69 31.51 9.73
CA PRO A 84 -0.60 31.17 8.83
C PRO A 84 -0.17 32.38 8.00
N THR A 85 1.13 32.67 8.01
CA THR A 85 1.70 33.79 7.25
C THR A 85 1.48 33.56 5.76
N LYS A 86 0.67 34.43 5.13
CA LYS A 86 0.38 34.35 3.69
C LYS A 86 1.56 34.87 2.88
N ILE A 87 1.79 34.23 1.73
CA ILE A 87 2.81 34.63 0.76
C ILE A 87 2.11 35.37 -0.38
N ILE A 88 2.53 36.59 -0.65
CA ILE A 88 1.92 37.49 -1.65
C ILE A 88 2.95 37.78 -2.73
N LEU A 89 2.59 37.53 -3.99
CA LEU A 89 3.38 37.94 -5.15
C LEU A 89 3.11 39.42 -5.46
N SER A 90 4.15 40.25 -5.46
CA SER A 90 4.06 41.67 -5.82
C SER A 90 4.82 41.96 -7.12
N CYS A 91 4.14 42.47 -8.14
CA CYS A 91 4.73 42.82 -9.43
C CYS A 91 4.66 44.34 -9.67
N PRO A 92 5.73 45.09 -9.37
CA PRO A 92 5.75 46.53 -9.60
C PRO A 92 5.68 46.86 -11.09
N ALA A 93 4.96 47.94 -11.45
CA ALA A 93 4.59 48.23 -12.83
C ALA A 93 5.73 48.76 -13.73
N ASN A 94 6.84 49.29 -13.17
CA ASN A 94 7.85 50.04 -13.94
C ASN A 94 9.31 49.93 -13.47
N THR A 95 9.67 48.94 -12.65
CA THR A 95 11.06 48.68 -12.24
C THR A 95 11.39 47.19 -12.32
N THR A 96 12.67 46.84 -12.57
CA THR A 96 13.17 45.46 -12.49
C THR A 96 12.71 44.86 -11.15
N ALA A 97 11.94 43.76 -11.20
CA ALA A 97 11.41 43.12 -10.00
C ALA A 97 12.57 42.77 -9.07
N THR A 98 12.72 43.56 -8.00
CA THR A 98 13.86 43.48 -7.09
C THR A 98 13.47 42.55 -5.96
N CYS A 99 14.35 41.62 -5.59
CA CYS A 99 14.09 40.71 -4.48
C CYS A 99 14.07 41.48 -3.16
N HIS A 100 12.87 41.92 -2.77
CA HIS A 100 12.67 42.65 -1.53
C HIS A 100 12.92 41.74 -0.32
N ARG A 101 13.42 42.35 0.76
CA ARG A 101 13.70 41.66 2.02
C ARG A 101 12.37 41.15 2.57
N ALA A 102 12.23 39.83 2.76
CA ALA A 102 11.14 39.30 3.57
C ALA A 102 11.16 39.99 4.95
N PRO A 103 10.00 40.34 5.54
CA PRO A 103 9.95 40.91 6.88
C PRO A 103 10.68 39.96 7.85
N ASN A 104 11.53 40.52 8.71
CA ASN A 104 12.33 39.79 9.69
C ASN A 104 11.47 38.78 10.49
N ALA A 105 11.54 37.49 10.16
CA ALA A 105 11.30 36.45 11.13
C ALA A 105 12.58 36.35 11.98
N MET A 106 12.44 36.53 13.29
CA MET A 106 13.54 36.67 14.24
C MET A 106 14.60 35.57 14.14
N ALA A 107 15.84 35.95 14.42
CA ALA A 107 17.01 35.09 14.40
C ALA A 107 16.99 34.00 15.50
N SER A 108 17.20 32.74 15.08
CA SER A 108 17.80 31.58 15.79
C SER A 108 17.10 31.03 17.06
N PRO A 109 17.30 29.72 17.37
CA PRO A 109 18.58 29.24 17.92
C PRO A 109 19.29 28.22 17.02
N SER A 110 20.60 28.40 16.86
CA SER A 110 21.52 27.49 16.17
C SER A 110 21.71 26.18 16.97
N PRO A 111 22.02 25.05 16.31
CA PRO A 111 22.55 23.87 16.98
C PRO A 111 24.07 24.01 17.11
N SER A 112 24.61 23.99 18.33
CA SER A 112 26.06 23.85 18.56
C SER A 112 26.35 23.16 19.91
N PRO A 113 27.53 22.52 20.05
CA PRO A 113 27.70 21.26 20.77
C PRO A 113 28.05 21.39 22.26
N VAL A 114 27.73 20.34 23.03
CA VAL A 114 28.03 20.10 24.47
C VAL A 114 29.55 20.18 24.74
N PRO A 115 30.07 20.82 25.83
CA PRO A 115 30.02 20.23 27.18
C PRO A 115 29.86 21.12 28.44
N SER A 116 29.35 20.45 29.48
CA SER A 116 29.48 20.63 30.95
C SER A 116 28.93 21.86 31.70
N THR A 117 28.08 21.52 32.69
CA THR A 117 27.83 22.16 34.01
C THR A 117 27.33 23.61 34.08
N SER A 118 26.04 23.79 34.35
CA SER A 118 25.50 24.42 35.57
C SER A 118 23.98 24.62 35.46
N GLN A 119 23.32 24.74 36.62
CA GLN A 119 21.88 24.60 36.83
C GLN A 119 21.03 25.80 36.37
N ASN A 120 19.75 25.47 36.16
CA ASN A 120 18.52 26.23 36.44
C ASN A 120 17.69 26.90 35.32
N ASN A 121 16.40 26.53 35.38
CA ASN A 121 15.16 27.22 35.00
C ASN A 121 14.51 27.00 33.62
N LYS A 122 13.72 25.91 33.58
CA LYS A 122 12.35 25.74 33.07
C LYS A 122 11.77 26.80 32.10
N THR A 123 11.43 26.34 30.90
CA THR A 123 10.06 26.40 30.33
C THR A 123 9.85 25.21 29.38
N LYS A 124 8.85 24.38 29.68
CA LYS A 124 8.50 23.16 28.93
C LYS A 124 7.48 23.48 27.84
N HIS A 125 7.90 23.37 26.58
CA HIS A 125 6.98 23.06 25.47
C HIS A 125 7.45 21.75 24.84
N ASN A 126 6.69 20.67 25.05
CA ASN A 126 6.93 19.39 24.39
C ASN A 126 6.32 19.43 22.98
N PRO A 127 7.11 19.37 21.89
CA PRO A 127 6.56 19.21 20.54
C PRO A 127 6.06 17.77 20.36
N SER A 128 4.89 17.62 19.73
CA SER A 128 4.34 16.32 19.34
C SER A 128 5.29 15.60 18.37
N PRO A 129 5.47 14.26 18.43
CA PRO A 129 6.40 13.55 17.54
C PRO A 129 5.97 13.69 16.07
N SER A 130 6.85 14.18 15.20
CA SER A 130 6.65 14.21 13.75
C SER A 130 6.51 12.79 13.19
N ALA A 131 5.55 12.59 12.28
CA ALA A 131 5.40 11.33 11.55
C ALA A 131 6.69 10.98 10.77
N SER A 132 7.04 9.70 10.67
CA SER A 132 8.20 9.25 9.89
C SER A 132 8.00 9.52 8.39
N CYS A 133 9.06 9.91 7.68
CA CYS A 133 9.02 10.06 6.22
C CYS A 133 8.84 8.70 5.51
N PRO A 134 8.36 8.69 4.25
CA PRO A 134 8.34 7.49 3.42
C PRO A 134 9.70 6.79 3.36
N ASN A 135 9.70 5.46 3.35
CA ASN A 135 10.93 4.65 3.45
C ASN A 135 11.96 4.95 2.34
N PHE A 136 11.52 5.34 1.14
CA PHE A 136 12.44 5.67 0.05
C PHE A 136 13.28 6.93 0.32
N PHE A 137 12.95 7.76 1.31
CA PHE A 137 13.77 8.91 1.71
C PHE A 137 15.15 8.47 2.23
N ARG A 138 15.27 7.23 2.71
CA ARG A 138 16.56 6.66 3.16
C ARG A 138 17.61 6.64 2.05
N TYR A 139 17.21 6.64 0.77
CA TYR A 139 18.13 6.73 -0.35
C TYR A 139 18.83 8.10 -0.47
N ILE A 140 18.40 9.13 0.28
CA ILE A 140 19.19 10.36 0.46
C ILE A 140 20.57 10.02 1.01
N HIS A 141 20.65 9.11 1.98
CA HIS A 141 21.93 8.68 2.57
C HIS A 141 22.81 7.97 1.55
N GLU A 142 22.23 7.16 0.68
CA GLU A 142 22.97 6.45 -0.37
C GLU A 142 23.45 7.39 -1.48
N ASP A 143 22.63 8.37 -1.87
CA ASP A 143 23.02 9.38 -2.87
C ASP A 143 24.13 10.29 -2.35
N LEU A 144 24.20 10.54 -1.04
CA LEU A 144 25.23 11.37 -0.41
C LEU A 144 26.45 10.60 0.13
N LYS A 145 26.38 9.26 0.14
CA LYS A 145 27.42 8.35 0.63
C LYS A 145 28.82 8.61 0.07
N PRO A 146 29.02 8.97 -1.22
CA PRO A 146 30.36 9.20 -1.77
C PRO A 146 31.17 10.27 -1.03
N TRP A 147 30.50 11.20 -0.34
CA TRP A 147 31.14 12.30 0.38
C TRP A 147 31.10 12.15 1.89
N LYS A 148 30.60 11.04 2.42
CA LYS A 148 30.38 10.85 3.87
C LYS A 148 31.66 10.98 4.69
N SER A 149 32.78 10.44 4.20
CA SER A 149 34.07 10.48 4.90
C SER A 149 34.89 11.73 4.59
N THR A 150 34.91 12.18 3.33
CA THR A 150 35.74 13.31 2.89
C THR A 150 35.08 14.67 3.12
N GLY A 151 33.75 14.72 3.16
CA GLY A 151 32.99 15.94 2.90
C GLY A 151 33.12 16.42 1.45
N ILE A 152 32.59 17.62 1.20
CA ILE A 152 32.51 18.29 -0.10
C ILE A 152 33.32 19.58 -0.02
N THR A 153 34.38 19.69 -0.82
CA THR A 153 35.20 20.90 -0.90
C THR A 153 34.69 21.84 -2.00
N LYS A 154 35.15 23.09 -1.98
CA LYS A 154 34.80 24.10 -3.01
C LYS A 154 35.30 23.68 -4.39
N GLU A 155 36.49 23.09 -4.45
CA GLU A 155 37.11 22.61 -5.69
C GLU A 155 36.27 21.49 -6.33
N MET A 156 35.69 20.62 -5.51
CA MET A 156 34.79 19.56 -6.00
C MET A 156 33.52 20.14 -6.61
N VAL A 157 32.89 21.12 -5.95
CA VAL A 157 31.71 21.82 -6.48
C VAL A 157 32.06 22.55 -7.78
N GLU A 158 33.17 23.31 -7.83
CA GLU A 158 33.60 24.00 -9.05
C GLU A 158 33.92 23.04 -10.19
N SER A 159 34.50 21.87 -9.91
CA SER A 159 34.79 20.87 -10.94
C SER A 159 33.54 20.31 -11.64
N ALA A 160 32.36 20.44 -11.02
CA ALA A 160 31.09 20.06 -11.60
C ALA A 160 30.57 21.07 -12.65
N LYS A 161 31.14 22.28 -12.73
CA LYS A 161 30.73 23.36 -13.64
C LYS A 161 30.61 22.91 -15.10
N GLN A 162 31.56 22.12 -15.57
CA GLN A 162 31.58 21.60 -16.95
C GLN A 162 30.35 20.73 -17.30
N PHE A 163 29.66 20.22 -16.29
CA PHE A 163 28.48 19.37 -16.42
C PHE A 163 27.17 20.08 -16.07
N ALA A 164 27.22 21.26 -15.45
CA ALA A 164 26.05 21.93 -14.91
C ALA A 164 25.41 22.90 -15.93
N ASN A 165 24.09 23.02 -15.89
CA ASN A 165 23.38 24.08 -16.61
C ASN A 165 23.35 25.36 -15.78
N PHE A 166 23.25 25.25 -14.45
CA PHE A 166 23.32 26.38 -13.53
C PHE A 166 23.97 25.99 -12.20
N ARG A 167 24.52 27.01 -11.52
CA ARG A 167 24.90 26.97 -10.11
C ARG A 167 23.91 27.78 -9.30
N LEU A 168 23.46 27.24 -8.17
CA LEU A 168 22.56 27.93 -7.24
C LEU A 168 23.17 27.94 -5.85
N VAL A 169 23.18 29.11 -5.22
CA VAL A 169 23.70 29.30 -3.86
C VAL A 169 22.61 29.90 -2.99
N ILE A 170 22.38 29.30 -1.82
CA ILE A 170 21.48 29.82 -0.81
C ILE A 170 22.34 30.39 0.31
N ILE A 171 22.13 31.67 0.65
CA ILE A 171 22.80 32.33 1.77
C ILE A 171 21.77 33.12 2.55
N ASN A 172 21.65 32.85 3.85
CA ASN A 172 20.68 33.48 4.74
C ASN A 172 19.25 33.46 4.16
N GLY A 173 18.84 32.30 3.64
CA GLY A 173 17.52 32.09 3.03
C GLY A 173 17.29 32.78 1.68
N LYS A 174 18.32 33.42 1.08
CA LYS A 174 18.24 34.05 -0.25
C LYS A 174 18.93 33.20 -1.30
N ALA A 175 18.27 33.02 -2.43
CA ALA A 175 18.83 32.29 -3.57
C ALA A 175 19.53 33.23 -4.56
N TYR A 176 20.71 32.78 -5.01
CA TYR A 176 21.52 33.40 -6.05
C TYR A 176 21.81 32.35 -7.10
N MET A 177 21.71 32.72 -8.37
CA MET A 177 21.88 31.79 -9.48
C MET A 177 22.86 32.32 -10.50
N LYS A 178 23.74 31.45 -10.98
CA LYS A 178 24.61 31.69 -12.12
C LYS A 178 24.33 30.67 -13.19
N LYS A 179 23.86 31.13 -14.35
CA LYS A 179 23.58 30.28 -15.50
C LYS A 179 24.85 30.02 -16.29
N TYR A 180 25.06 28.78 -16.71
CA TYR A 180 26.20 28.39 -17.56
C TYR A 180 25.78 28.09 -18.99
N ASN A 181 24.64 27.43 -19.19
CA ASN A 181 24.08 27.17 -20.51
C ASN A 181 22.56 26.93 -20.42
N ASN A 182 21.87 26.95 -21.56
CA ASN A 182 20.43 26.68 -21.62
C ASN A 182 20.18 25.17 -21.71
N PRO A 183 19.37 24.58 -20.81
CA PRO A 183 18.90 23.22 -20.98
C PRO A 183 17.78 23.14 -22.02
N PHE A 184 17.33 21.92 -22.31
CA PHE A 184 16.14 21.69 -23.10
C PHE A 184 14.91 22.29 -22.42
N GLN A 185 14.21 23.23 -23.07
CA GLN A 185 12.94 23.79 -22.58
C GLN A 185 13.03 24.43 -21.17
N THR A 186 11.90 24.68 -20.51
CA THR A 186 11.77 25.36 -19.21
C THR A 186 12.18 24.52 -17.99
N ARG A 187 13.05 23.53 -18.17
CA ARG A 187 13.45 22.60 -17.09
C ARG A 187 14.21 23.28 -15.97
N ASP A 188 15.14 24.18 -16.30
CA ASP A 188 15.82 25.02 -15.30
C ASP A 188 14.83 25.96 -14.62
N VAL A 189 13.95 26.60 -15.39
CA VAL A 189 12.95 27.55 -14.89
C VAL A 189 12.08 26.93 -13.79
N PHE A 190 11.44 25.78 -14.04
CA PHE A 190 10.55 25.16 -13.04
C PHE A 190 11.30 24.46 -11.90
N THR A 191 12.55 24.02 -12.12
CA THR A 191 13.40 23.52 -11.03
C THR A 191 13.78 24.63 -10.06
N ILE A 192 14.20 25.79 -10.59
CA ILE A 192 14.51 26.97 -9.78
C ILE A 192 13.23 27.46 -9.07
N TRP A 193 12.10 27.50 -9.78
CA TRP A 193 10.80 27.85 -9.20
C TRP A 193 10.45 26.93 -8.01
N GLY A 194 10.66 25.62 -8.14
CA GLY A 194 10.44 24.67 -7.06
C GLY A 194 11.31 24.90 -5.82
N ILE A 195 12.59 25.24 -6.02
CA ILE A 195 13.49 25.63 -4.91
C ILE A 195 13.02 26.93 -4.25
N LEU A 196 12.55 27.91 -5.01
CA LEU A 196 11.96 29.12 -4.43
C LEU A 196 10.68 28.82 -3.66
N GLN A 197 9.87 27.86 -4.11
CA GLN A 197 8.70 27.40 -3.36
C GLN A 197 9.12 26.71 -2.04
N LEU A 198 10.21 25.95 -2.04
CA LEU A 198 10.76 25.36 -0.81
C LEU A 198 11.20 26.44 0.18
N LEU A 199 11.95 27.46 -0.27
CA LEU A 199 12.40 28.58 0.57
C LEU A 199 11.23 29.35 1.19
N ASN A 200 10.16 29.53 0.42
CA ASN A 200 8.93 30.17 0.87
C ASN A 200 8.11 29.29 1.83
N ARG A 201 8.11 27.97 1.60
CA ARG A 201 7.42 27.00 2.47
C ARG A 201 8.13 26.86 3.82
N TYR A 202 9.47 26.84 3.82
CA TYR A 202 10.32 26.65 5.00
C TYR A 202 11.32 27.80 5.21
N PRO A 203 10.85 29.05 5.46
CA PRO A 203 11.73 30.21 5.64
C PRO A 203 12.74 29.97 6.77
N GLY A 204 14.02 30.22 6.48
CA GLY A 204 15.11 30.09 7.46
C GLY A 204 15.52 28.66 7.82
N ARG A 205 14.86 27.63 7.27
CA ARG A 205 15.16 26.22 7.58
C ARG A 205 16.01 25.52 6.51
N VAL A 206 16.06 26.08 5.31
CA VAL A 206 17.00 25.63 4.28
C VAL A 206 18.38 26.21 4.61
N PRO A 207 19.41 25.38 4.83
CA PRO A 207 20.73 25.87 5.23
C PRO A 207 21.44 26.61 4.09
N ASP A 208 22.50 27.33 4.44
CA ASP A 208 23.44 27.86 3.47
C ASP A 208 24.08 26.70 2.68
N LEU A 209 23.96 26.74 1.35
CA LEU A 209 24.44 25.68 0.47
C LEU A 209 24.80 26.19 -0.92
N ASP A 210 25.58 25.40 -1.65
CA ASP A 210 26.15 25.71 -2.96
C ASP A 210 26.03 24.49 -3.85
N ILE A 211 25.12 24.54 -4.84
CA ILE A 211 24.76 23.39 -5.66
C ILE A 211 25.00 23.63 -7.14
N MET A 212 25.41 22.56 -7.82
CA MET A 212 25.55 22.47 -9.27
C MET A 212 24.45 21.56 -9.81
N PHE A 213 23.67 22.04 -10.78
CA PHE A 213 22.50 21.32 -11.27
C PHE A 213 22.59 21.05 -12.78
N ASN A 214 22.31 19.81 -13.17
CA ASN A 214 22.21 19.38 -14.57
C ASN A 214 20.76 18.99 -14.90
N CYS A 215 20.18 19.69 -15.87
CA CYS A 215 18.81 19.57 -16.35
C CYS A 215 18.65 18.73 -17.63
N ASN A 216 19.76 18.21 -18.17
CA ASN A 216 19.75 17.43 -19.41
C ASN A 216 19.27 15.98 -19.16
N ASP A 217 19.22 15.13 -20.19
CA ASP A 217 18.67 13.76 -20.09
C ASP A 217 19.68 12.71 -19.59
N THR A 218 20.95 12.73 -20.02
CA THR A 218 21.94 11.64 -19.77
C THR A 218 22.84 11.82 -18.54
N PRO A 219 22.91 10.86 -17.59
CA PRO A 219 23.85 10.92 -16.46
C PRO A 219 25.32 10.99 -16.93
N VAL A 220 26.12 11.81 -16.27
CA VAL A 220 27.47 12.21 -16.70
C VAL A 220 28.57 11.91 -15.68
N ILE A 221 28.25 11.75 -14.39
CA ILE A 221 29.26 11.47 -13.35
C ILE A 221 29.40 9.95 -13.19
N LYS A 222 30.25 9.34 -14.02
CA LYS A 222 30.42 7.88 -14.06
C LYS A 222 31.33 7.36 -12.96
N VAL A 223 30.88 6.31 -12.24
CA VAL A 223 31.59 5.68 -11.12
C VAL A 223 33.04 5.33 -11.48
N ALA A 224 33.25 4.76 -12.67
CA ALA A 224 34.58 4.33 -13.14
C ALA A 224 35.62 5.46 -13.16
N ASN A 225 35.20 6.72 -13.30
CA ASN A 225 36.10 7.87 -13.37
C ASN A 225 36.54 8.39 -11.98
N TYR A 226 35.96 7.86 -10.89
CA TYR A 226 36.10 8.40 -9.53
C TYR A 226 36.38 7.31 -8.48
N LEU A 227 37.03 6.20 -8.89
CA LEU A 227 37.40 5.12 -7.96
C LEU A 227 38.47 5.54 -6.94
N SER A 228 39.39 6.42 -7.34
CA SER A 228 40.53 6.88 -6.52
C SER A 228 40.48 8.36 -6.15
N LYS A 229 39.42 9.07 -6.54
CA LYS A 229 39.24 10.50 -6.26
C LYS A 229 37.77 10.80 -5.98
N ALA A 230 37.51 11.77 -5.10
CA ALA A 230 36.14 12.09 -4.74
C ALA A 230 35.38 12.72 -5.94
N PRO A 231 34.12 12.32 -6.20
CA PRO A 231 33.36 12.78 -7.35
C PRO A 231 32.84 14.23 -7.18
N PRO A 232 32.60 14.97 -8.28
CA PRO A 232 31.90 16.25 -8.22
C PRO A 232 30.43 16.04 -7.78
N PRO A 233 29.91 16.79 -6.79
CA PRO A 233 28.50 16.74 -6.44
C PRO A 233 27.67 17.42 -7.53
N LEU A 234 26.80 16.66 -8.20
CA LEU A 234 25.94 17.16 -9.27
C LEU A 234 24.50 16.70 -9.05
N PHE A 235 23.58 17.66 -8.93
CA PHE A 235 22.14 17.41 -8.78
C PHE A 235 21.47 17.15 -10.13
N ARG A 236 20.51 16.22 -10.14
CA ARG A 236 19.85 15.74 -11.37
C ARG A 236 18.52 15.05 -11.09
N TYR A 237 17.69 14.86 -12.11
CA TYR A 237 16.38 14.22 -11.97
C TYR A 237 16.42 12.69 -11.91
N CYS A 238 17.46 12.08 -12.45
CA CYS A 238 17.63 10.62 -12.47
C CYS A 238 19.11 10.23 -12.50
N LYS A 239 19.37 8.97 -12.15
CA LYS A 239 20.68 8.33 -12.31
C LYS A 239 20.54 6.85 -12.65
N ASP A 240 21.65 6.18 -12.91
CA ASP A 240 21.72 4.72 -13.08
C ASP A 240 22.77 4.12 -12.13
N GLY A 241 22.88 2.78 -12.11
CA GLY A 241 23.86 2.09 -11.24
C GLY A 241 25.33 2.36 -11.57
N THR A 242 25.62 3.05 -12.67
CA THR A 242 26.97 3.42 -13.12
C THR A 242 27.29 4.89 -12.86
N SER A 243 26.41 5.63 -12.20
CA SER A 243 26.56 7.08 -12.03
C SER A 243 26.31 7.56 -10.59
N LEU A 244 26.90 8.71 -10.24
CA LEU A 244 27.03 9.23 -8.87
C LEU A 244 26.26 10.53 -8.61
N GLU A 245 25.29 10.87 -9.47
CA GLU A 245 24.48 12.08 -9.28
C GLU A 245 23.59 12.00 -8.03
N ILE A 246 23.26 13.17 -7.53
CA ILE A 246 22.34 13.37 -6.41
C ILE A 246 20.94 13.57 -7.00
N VAL A 247 20.03 12.63 -6.73
CA VAL A 247 18.71 12.65 -7.36
C VAL A 247 17.77 13.63 -6.66
N PHE A 248 17.13 14.49 -7.45
CA PHE A 248 16.26 15.58 -7.04
C PHE A 248 14.91 15.51 -7.76
N PRO A 249 13.79 15.96 -7.15
CA PRO A 249 12.49 16.01 -7.83
C PRO A 249 12.53 16.79 -9.15
N ASP A 250 11.83 16.28 -10.17
CA ASP A 250 11.88 16.87 -11.50
C ASP A 250 11.04 18.14 -11.64
N TRP A 251 11.35 18.96 -12.65
CA TRP A 251 10.70 20.25 -12.88
C TRP A 251 9.18 20.15 -13.06
N SER A 252 8.67 19.02 -13.59
CA SER A 252 7.25 18.89 -13.93
C SER A 252 6.33 18.78 -12.72
N PHE A 253 6.87 18.63 -11.49
CA PHE A 253 6.06 18.81 -10.28
C PHE A 253 5.40 20.19 -10.21
N TRP A 254 6.07 21.21 -10.75
CA TRP A 254 5.57 22.59 -10.81
C TRP A 254 5.04 23.00 -12.18
N GLY A 255 5.26 22.18 -13.22
CA GLY A 255 4.68 22.35 -14.54
C GLY A 255 5.66 22.14 -15.69
N TRP A 256 5.12 21.95 -16.89
CA TRP A 256 5.89 21.90 -18.14
C TRP A 256 5.09 22.57 -19.27
N ALA A 257 5.38 23.86 -19.46
CA ALA A 257 4.61 24.78 -20.29
C ALA A 257 4.55 24.37 -21.77
N GLU A 258 5.68 23.94 -22.34
CA GLU A 258 5.83 23.67 -23.78
C GLU A 258 4.98 22.51 -24.29
N ILE A 259 4.58 21.60 -23.40
CA ILE A 259 3.74 20.44 -23.73
C ILE A 259 2.47 20.39 -22.86
N ASN A 260 2.12 21.51 -22.23
CA ASN A 260 0.90 21.68 -21.44
C ASN A 260 0.70 20.63 -20.33
N ILE A 261 1.79 20.21 -19.67
CA ILE A 261 1.68 19.37 -18.47
C ILE A 261 1.52 20.28 -17.26
N LYS A 262 0.38 20.12 -16.59
CA LYS A 262 -0.01 20.91 -15.42
C LYS A 262 0.83 20.56 -14.19
N PRO A 263 0.90 21.47 -13.21
CA PRO A 263 1.42 21.17 -11.88
C PRO A 263 0.84 19.89 -11.28
N TRP A 264 1.65 19.18 -10.50
CA TRP A 264 1.34 17.83 -10.05
C TRP A 264 0.04 17.71 -9.25
N ASN A 265 -0.23 18.67 -8.36
CA ASN A 265 -1.47 18.72 -7.58
C ASN A 265 -2.72 18.85 -8.46
N LEU A 266 -2.67 19.70 -9.48
CA LEU A 266 -3.79 19.88 -10.41
C LEU A 266 -3.99 18.63 -11.27
N PHE A 267 -2.91 18.00 -11.71
CA PHE A 267 -2.98 16.74 -12.43
C PHE A 267 -3.63 15.63 -11.58
N LEU A 268 -3.21 15.46 -10.32
CA LEU A 268 -3.80 14.48 -9.41
C LEU A 268 -5.31 14.70 -9.21
N GLU A 269 -5.75 15.96 -9.11
CA GLU A 269 -7.18 16.30 -9.01
C GLU A 269 -7.95 15.93 -10.29
N GLU A 270 -7.37 16.20 -11.46
CA GLU A 270 -7.96 15.83 -12.76
C GLU A 270 -8.06 14.33 -12.94
N THR A 271 -7.00 13.59 -12.64
CA THR A 271 -6.99 12.13 -12.77
C THR A 271 -7.95 11.47 -11.78
N ARG A 272 -8.04 11.97 -10.55
CA ARG A 272 -9.06 11.52 -9.58
C ARG A 272 -10.45 11.70 -10.17
N THR A 273 -10.76 12.90 -10.67
CA THR A 273 -12.06 13.20 -11.28
C THR A 273 -12.34 12.29 -12.47
N ALA A 274 -11.37 12.08 -13.36
CA ALA A 274 -11.51 11.18 -14.51
C ALA A 274 -11.75 9.72 -14.08
N SER A 275 -11.06 9.24 -13.04
CA SER A 275 -11.23 7.89 -12.50
C SER A 275 -12.60 7.66 -11.85
N GLU A 276 -13.21 8.72 -11.33
CA GLU A 276 -14.56 8.68 -10.77
C GLU A 276 -15.64 8.62 -11.86
N THR A 277 -15.36 9.12 -13.06
CA THR A 277 -16.27 9.16 -14.20
C THR A 277 -16.28 7.84 -14.98
N LEU A 278 -15.11 7.22 -15.21
CA LEU A 278 -14.97 5.96 -15.95
C LEU A 278 -14.39 4.86 -15.04
N LYS A 279 -15.26 3.94 -14.62
CA LYS A 279 -14.87 2.80 -13.77
C LYS A 279 -13.88 1.90 -14.50
N TRP A 280 -12.96 1.29 -13.75
CA TRP A 280 -11.86 0.49 -14.33
C TRP A 280 -12.35 -0.63 -15.26
N LYS A 281 -13.38 -1.37 -14.84
CA LYS A 281 -13.98 -2.46 -15.64
C LYS A 281 -14.51 -2.02 -17.01
N ASP A 282 -14.93 -0.76 -17.14
CA ASP A 282 -15.53 -0.19 -18.36
C ASP A 282 -14.45 0.41 -19.30
N ARG A 283 -13.18 0.37 -18.90
CA ARG A 283 -12.04 0.82 -19.72
C ARG A 283 -11.74 -0.17 -20.83
N ALA A 284 -11.18 0.33 -21.93
CA ALA A 284 -10.76 -0.49 -23.05
C ALA A 284 -9.72 -1.54 -22.59
N PRO A 285 -9.91 -2.84 -22.92
CA PRO A 285 -9.13 -3.95 -22.37
C PRO A 285 -7.76 -4.14 -23.03
N TYR A 286 -7.12 -3.04 -23.45
CA TYR A 286 -5.84 -3.04 -24.17
C TYR A 286 -4.77 -2.31 -23.37
N ALA A 287 -3.51 -2.69 -23.58
CA ALA A 287 -2.39 -1.87 -23.15
C ALA A 287 -2.28 -0.63 -24.02
N PHE A 288 -2.11 0.52 -23.40
CA PHE A 288 -2.02 1.79 -24.11
C PHE A 288 -0.69 2.47 -23.90
N TRP A 289 -0.16 3.03 -24.98
CA TRP A 289 0.96 3.96 -24.95
C TRP A 289 0.79 5.04 -26.03
N LYS A 290 1.06 6.29 -25.68
CA LYS A 290 1.20 7.40 -26.63
C LYS A 290 2.48 8.16 -26.32
N GLY A 291 3.38 8.24 -27.29
CA GLY A 291 4.68 8.91 -27.09
C GLY A 291 5.48 9.05 -28.38
N ASN A 292 6.59 9.78 -28.32
CA ASN A 292 7.46 9.97 -29.48
C ASN A 292 8.42 8.77 -29.61
N PRO A 293 8.32 7.92 -30.67
CA PRO A 293 9.22 6.80 -30.86
C PRO A 293 10.60 7.21 -31.38
N GLY A 294 10.74 8.39 -31.99
CA GLY A 294 12.00 8.86 -32.58
C GLY A 294 13.10 9.21 -31.57
N VAL A 295 12.79 9.28 -30.27
CA VAL A 295 13.77 9.69 -29.24
C VAL A 295 14.67 8.55 -28.75
N ALA A 296 14.29 7.30 -28.97
CA ALA A 296 15.07 6.15 -28.52
C ALA A 296 14.72 4.87 -29.29
N LYS A 297 15.75 4.05 -29.57
CA LYS A 297 15.59 2.74 -30.24
C LYS A 297 14.58 1.84 -29.53
N THR A 298 14.60 1.80 -28.19
CA THR A 298 13.67 0.98 -27.40
C THR A 298 12.19 1.33 -27.63
N ARG A 299 11.86 2.61 -27.94
CA ARG A 299 10.50 3.03 -28.30
C ARG A 299 10.14 2.68 -29.74
N GLN A 300 11.10 2.77 -30.67
CA GLN A 300 10.90 2.29 -32.05
C GLN A 300 10.60 0.78 -32.04
N ASP A 301 11.32 0.02 -31.21
CA ASP A 301 11.09 -1.41 -31.03
C ASP A 301 9.71 -1.69 -30.42
N LEU A 302 9.25 -0.87 -29.45
CA LEU A 302 7.90 -0.98 -28.89
C LEU A 302 6.80 -0.82 -29.95
N MET A 303 6.97 0.08 -30.93
CA MET A 303 5.97 0.29 -31.99
C MET A 303 5.68 -0.96 -32.82
N ARG A 304 6.58 -1.95 -32.83
CA ARG A 304 6.35 -3.25 -33.51
C ARG A 304 5.29 -4.11 -32.82
N CYS A 305 4.90 -3.77 -31.58
CA CYS A 305 3.84 -4.45 -30.85
C CYS A 305 2.43 -3.95 -31.24
N ASN A 306 2.31 -2.99 -32.16
CA ASN A 306 1.00 -2.58 -32.66
C ASN A 306 0.43 -3.66 -33.59
N LEU A 307 -0.90 -3.69 -33.76
CA LEU A 307 -1.58 -4.64 -34.65
C LEU A 307 -0.98 -4.58 -36.06
N SER A 308 -0.41 -5.70 -36.53
CA SER A 308 0.17 -5.80 -37.87
C SER A 308 0.04 -7.22 -38.42
N ASN A 309 -0.23 -7.35 -39.72
CA ASN A 309 -0.33 -8.63 -40.43
C ASN A 309 -1.21 -9.69 -39.76
N GLY A 310 -2.33 -9.29 -39.16
CA GLY A 310 -3.27 -10.19 -38.48
C GLY A 310 -2.84 -10.67 -37.08
N HIS A 311 -1.71 -10.18 -36.55
CA HIS A 311 -1.23 -10.53 -35.21
C HIS A 311 -1.47 -9.38 -34.22
N ASP A 312 -2.33 -9.64 -33.22
CA ASP A 312 -2.69 -8.69 -32.17
C ASP A 312 -1.93 -8.98 -30.86
N TRP A 313 -1.10 -8.02 -30.44
CA TRP A 313 -0.38 -8.06 -29.16
C TRP A 313 -1.20 -7.48 -27.99
N ASN A 314 -2.47 -7.13 -28.22
CA ASN A 314 -3.33 -6.39 -27.30
C ASN A 314 -2.75 -5.04 -26.85
N ALA A 315 -1.98 -4.39 -27.72
CA ALA A 315 -1.32 -3.12 -27.44
C ALA A 315 -1.72 -2.06 -28.47
N HIS A 316 -2.29 -0.95 -27.98
CA HIS A 316 -2.68 0.20 -28.76
C HIS A 316 -1.63 1.30 -28.59
N LEU A 317 -0.78 1.45 -29.60
CA LEU A 317 0.40 2.31 -29.56
C LEU A 317 0.26 3.47 -30.56
N PHE A 318 0.44 4.69 -30.07
CA PHE A 318 0.24 5.89 -30.86
C PHE A 318 1.48 6.80 -30.85
N THR A 319 1.85 7.30 -32.03
CA THR A 319 2.91 8.28 -32.17
C THR A 319 2.44 9.65 -31.67
N GLN A 320 3.15 10.19 -30.69
CA GLN A 320 2.96 11.56 -30.23
C GLN A 320 3.75 12.54 -31.10
N ASN A 321 3.03 13.39 -31.85
CA ASN A 321 3.62 14.49 -32.60
C ASN A 321 3.33 15.81 -31.89
N TRP A 322 4.34 16.38 -31.23
CA TRP A 322 4.19 17.61 -30.46
C TRP A 322 3.87 18.83 -31.32
N GLY A 323 4.37 18.91 -32.56
CA GLY A 323 4.03 20.00 -33.48
C GLY A 323 2.53 20.01 -33.82
N LYS A 324 1.96 18.83 -34.06
CA LYS A 324 0.52 18.67 -34.29
C LYS A 324 -0.31 18.98 -33.05
N GLU A 325 0.12 18.55 -31.86
CA GLU A 325 -0.59 18.87 -30.61
C GLU A 325 -0.58 20.37 -30.35
N VAL A 326 0.53 21.07 -30.56
CA VAL A 326 0.61 22.53 -30.43
C VAL A 326 -0.41 23.19 -31.37
N ALA A 327 -0.44 22.78 -32.65
CA ALA A 327 -1.40 23.30 -33.63
C ALA A 327 -2.87 23.03 -33.24
N ASN A 328 -3.13 21.92 -32.56
CA ASN A 328 -4.48 21.50 -32.15
C ASN A 328 -4.85 21.90 -30.70
N GLY A 329 -4.00 22.65 -29.99
CA GLY A 329 -4.24 23.05 -28.61
C GLY A 329 -4.23 21.90 -27.59
N PHE A 330 -3.40 20.87 -27.81
CA PHE A 330 -3.16 19.73 -26.91
C PHE A 330 -4.39 18.85 -26.61
N LYS A 331 -5.47 18.95 -27.40
CA LYS A 331 -6.73 18.23 -27.17
C LYS A 331 -6.55 16.70 -27.04
N GLU A 332 -5.59 16.15 -27.78
CA GLU A 332 -5.34 14.71 -27.84
C GLU A 332 -4.20 14.26 -26.90
N SER A 333 -3.53 15.18 -26.21
CA SER A 333 -2.37 14.92 -25.34
C SER A 333 -2.63 15.16 -23.85
N ASN A 334 -3.88 15.46 -23.47
CA ASN A 334 -4.27 15.50 -22.06
C ASN A 334 -4.10 14.11 -21.41
N LEU A 335 -3.16 14.01 -20.46
CA LEU A 335 -2.79 12.74 -19.83
C LEU A 335 -3.93 12.12 -19.02
N ALA A 336 -4.77 12.91 -18.35
CA ALA A 336 -5.90 12.40 -17.57
C ALA A 336 -6.97 11.75 -18.46
N ASN A 337 -7.20 12.31 -19.65
CA ASN A 337 -8.13 11.75 -20.65
C ASN A 337 -7.64 10.41 -21.23
N GLN A 338 -6.36 10.10 -21.12
CA GLN A 338 -5.77 8.86 -21.60
C GLN A 338 -5.85 7.72 -20.56
N CYS A 339 -6.51 7.91 -19.41
CA CYS A 339 -6.71 6.88 -18.40
C CYS A 339 -7.94 5.99 -18.70
N ASN A 340 -8.39 5.92 -19.95
CA ASN A 340 -9.54 5.15 -20.43
C ASN A 340 -9.19 3.71 -20.90
N TYR A 341 -7.95 3.27 -20.68
CA TYR A 341 -7.47 1.92 -20.96
C TYR A 341 -7.15 1.19 -19.66
N ARG A 342 -7.39 -0.13 -19.63
CA ARG A 342 -7.11 -0.96 -18.44
C ARG A 342 -5.63 -0.99 -18.08
N TYR A 343 -4.73 -0.93 -19.07
CA TYR A 343 -3.29 -0.99 -18.83
C TYR A 343 -2.56 0.18 -19.50
N LYS A 344 -1.52 0.70 -18.85
CA LYS A 344 -0.70 1.82 -19.32
C LYS A 344 0.75 1.39 -19.38
N ILE A 345 1.41 1.57 -20.52
CA ILE A 345 2.81 1.18 -20.66
C ILE A 345 3.72 2.33 -20.24
N TYR A 346 4.70 2.05 -19.39
CA TYR A 346 5.84 2.92 -19.16
C TYR A 346 7.05 2.41 -19.93
N ILE A 347 7.72 3.30 -20.66
CA ILE A 347 8.99 3.02 -21.34
C ILE A 347 9.86 4.27 -21.40
N GLU A 348 11.15 4.03 -21.25
CA GLU A 348 12.22 5.02 -21.28
C GLU A 348 12.24 5.86 -22.54
N GLY A 349 12.71 7.10 -22.41
CA GLY A 349 13.03 7.99 -23.52
C GLY A 349 14.49 7.85 -23.91
N ARG A 350 15.19 8.97 -24.10
CA ARG A 350 16.66 8.98 -24.27
C ARG A 350 17.35 8.33 -23.06
N THR A 351 16.79 8.55 -21.88
CA THR A 351 17.11 7.95 -20.58
C THR A 351 15.79 7.74 -19.82
N TRP A 352 15.74 8.03 -18.52
CA TRP A 352 14.49 8.12 -17.74
C TRP A 352 13.40 8.96 -18.42
N SER A 353 12.13 8.60 -18.22
CA SER A 353 10.98 9.32 -18.76
C SER A 353 10.10 9.88 -17.63
N VAL A 354 9.80 11.17 -17.70
CA VAL A 354 8.94 11.85 -16.70
C VAL A 354 7.53 11.28 -16.58
N SER A 355 7.09 10.52 -17.59
CA SER A 355 5.73 10.00 -17.71
C SER A 355 5.34 9.01 -16.60
N GLU A 356 6.32 8.44 -15.88
CA GLU A 356 6.10 7.37 -14.89
C GLU A 356 5.03 7.74 -13.84
N LYS A 357 5.21 8.87 -13.13
CA LYS A 357 4.26 9.30 -12.09
C LYS A 357 2.85 9.57 -12.63
N TYR A 358 2.74 10.11 -13.85
CA TYR A 358 1.45 10.38 -14.49
C TYR A 358 0.74 9.09 -14.91
N ILE A 359 1.50 8.09 -15.36
CA ILE A 359 0.99 6.77 -15.71
C ILE A 359 0.50 6.04 -14.45
N LEU A 360 1.30 6.03 -13.38
CA LEU A 360 0.95 5.40 -12.09
C LEU A 360 -0.34 5.99 -11.49
N ALA A 361 -0.57 7.29 -11.67
CA ALA A 361 -1.76 7.97 -11.16
C ALA A 361 -3.07 7.58 -11.87
N CYS A 362 -3.03 6.96 -13.07
CA CYS A 362 -4.24 6.66 -13.86
C CYS A 362 -5.20 5.65 -13.23
N ASN A 363 -4.85 5.02 -12.10
CA ASN A 363 -5.59 3.89 -11.53
C ASN A 363 -5.76 2.74 -12.55
N SER A 364 -4.73 2.54 -13.38
CA SER A 364 -4.60 1.45 -14.35
C SER A 364 -3.28 0.74 -14.06
N PRO A 365 -3.20 -0.60 -14.10
CA PRO A 365 -1.94 -1.32 -14.17
C PRO A 365 -0.88 -0.61 -15.03
N THR A 366 0.24 -0.29 -14.41
CA THR A 366 1.40 0.23 -15.12
C THR A 366 2.25 -0.93 -15.61
N LEU A 367 2.31 -1.16 -16.92
CA LEU A 367 3.20 -2.12 -17.55
C LEU A 367 4.57 -1.45 -17.75
N LEU A 368 5.47 -1.62 -16.78
CA LEU A 368 6.76 -0.94 -16.70
C LEU A 368 7.82 -1.73 -17.45
N VAL A 369 8.27 -1.23 -18.60
CA VAL A 369 9.44 -1.76 -19.31
C VAL A 369 10.67 -1.54 -18.44
N THR A 370 11.23 -2.64 -17.95
CA THR A 370 12.28 -2.65 -16.93
C THR A 370 13.45 -1.77 -17.34
N THR A 371 13.89 -0.92 -16.41
CA THR A 371 14.89 0.13 -16.61
C THR A 371 15.99 0.06 -15.56
N SER A 372 17.19 0.53 -15.92
CA SER A 372 18.31 0.78 -15.00
C SER A 372 18.29 2.17 -14.37
N TYR A 373 17.42 3.07 -14.83
CA TYR A 373 17.34 4.43 -14.35
C TYR A 373 16.38 4.55 -13.17
N VAL A 374 16.78 5.34 -12.18
CA VAL A 374 15.99 5.63 -10.98
C VAL A 374 15.86 7.13 -10.79
N ASP A 375 14.68 7.56 -10.34
CA ASP A 375 14.44 8.88 -9.80
C ASP A 375 14.24 8.79 -8.27
N PHE A 376 13.89 9.90 -7.62
CA PHE A 376 13.83 9.94 -6.16
C PHE A 376 12.73 9.04 -5.56
N PHE A 377 11.63 8.80 -6.29
CA PHE A 377 10.49 8.04 -5.77
C PHE A 377 10.42 6.62 -6.34
N SER A 378 10.96 6.37 -7.54
CA SER A 378 10.87 5.06 -8.21
C SER A 378 11.56 3.96 -7.40
N ARG A 379 12.50 4.33 -6.52
CA ARG A 379 13.13 3.42 -5.56
C ARG A 379 12.15 2.86 -4.52
N GLY A 380 11.06 3.58 -4.23
CA GLY A 380 9.94 3.10 -3.40
C GLY A 380 8.96 2.20 -4.14
N LEU A 381 9.08 2.05 -5.47
CA LEU A 381 8.19 1.18 -6.23
C LEU A 381 8.54 -0.29 -6.05
N ILE A 382 7.49 -1.12 -5.91
CA ILE A 382 7.57 -2.56 -5.70
C ILE A 382 6.86 -3.25 -6.88
N PRO A 383 7.57 -4.08 -7.68
CA PRO A 383 6.94 -4.88 -8.74
C PRO A 383 5.85 -5.78 -8.15
N GLY A 384 4.74 -5.96 -8.87
CA GLY A 384 3.58 -6.75 -8.41
C GLY A 384 2.67 -6.02 -7.40
N LYS A 385 3.14 -4.93 -6.77
CA LYS A 385 2.31 -4.06 -5.90
C LYS A 385 1.94 -2.74 -6.58
N HIS A 386 2.90 -2.11 -7.23
CA HIS A 386 2.71 -0.78 -7.85
C HIS A 386 2.70 -0.83 -9.38
N TYR A 387 3.32 -1.86 -9.98
CA TYR A 387 3.42 -2.01 -11.43
C TYR A 387 3.70 -3.46 -11.87
N TRP A 388 3.43 -3.77 -13.14
CA TRP A 388 3.81 -5.02 -13.81
C TRP A 388 5.13 -4.88 -14.57
N PRO A 389 6.18 -5.65 -14.27
CA PRO A 389 7.44 -5.61 -15.01
C PRO A 389 7.39 -6.26 -16.41
N ILE A 390 7.86 -5.53 -17.41
CA ILE A 390 7.93 -5.96 -18.81
C ILE A 390 9.39 -6.23 -19.21
N ASN A 391 9.64 -7.38 -19.83
CA ASN A 391 10.96 -7.77 -20.30
C ASN A 391 11.38 -6.88 -21.50
N PRO A 392 12.49 -6.12 -21.39
CA PRO A 392 12.92 -5.23 -22.46
C PRO A 392 13.34 -5.98 -23.74
N ASN A 393 13.73 -7.25 -23.65
CA ASN A 393 14.14 -8.05 -24.82
C ASN A 393 12.98 -8.78 -25.49
N GLN A 394 11.83 -8.89 -24.82
CA GLN A 394 10.64 -9.60 -25.31
C GLN A 394 9.36 -8.78 -25.09
N LYS A 395 9.41 -7.47 -25.38
CA LYS A 395 8.37 -6.49 -25.04
C LYS A 395 6.98 -6.91 -25.49
N CYS A 396 6.79 -7.23 -26.77
CA CYS A 396 5.46 -7.51 -27.31
C CYS A 396 4.83 -8.76 -26.70
N LYS A 397 5.62 -9.84 -26.56
CA LYS A 397 5.18 -11.07 -25.89
C LYS A 397 4.82 -10.81 -24.42
N SER A 398 5.67 -10.07 -23.71
CA SER A 398 5.46 -9.72 -22.29
C SER A 398 4.22 -8.84 -22.09
N ILE A 399 4.00 -7.86 -22.96
CA ILE A 399 2.82 -6.99 -22.91
C ILE A 399 1.56 -7.79 -23.20
N LYS A 400 1.58 -8.59 -24.27
CA LYS A 400 0.44 -9.45 -24.62
C LYS A 400 0.06 -10.37 -23.47
N PHE A 401 1.05 -11.04 -22.89
CA PHE A 401 0.86 -11.90 -21.72
C PHE A 401 0.20 -11.14 -20.56
N ALA A 402 0.76 -10.00 -20.16
CA ALA A 402 0.22 -9.20 -19.06
C ALA A 402 -1.23 -8.75 -19.29
N VAL A 403 -1.57 -8.41 -20.54
CA VAL A 403 -2.93 -7.98 -20.92
C VAL A 403 -3.90 -9.15 -20.99
N ASP A 404 -3.51 -10.27 -21.58
CA ASP A 404 -4.34 -11.49 -21.63
C ASP A 404 -4.62 -12.01 -20.21
N TRP A 405 -3.60 -12.03 -19.36
CA TRP A 405 -3.73 -12.38 -17.96
C TRP A 405 -4.63 -11.39 -17.22
N GLY A 406 -4.40 -10.08 -17.33
CA GLY A 406 -5.19 -9.10 -16.58
C GLY A 406 -6.66 -9.06 -16.99
N ASN A 407 -6.96 -9.36 -18.25
CA ASN A 407 -8.34 -9.39 -18.74
C ASN A 407 -9.12 -10.61 -18.24
N THR A 408 -8.41 -11.70 -17.93
CA THR A 408 -8.95 -12.90 -17.27
C THR A 408 -8.93 -12.80 -15.74
N HIS A 409 -8.04 -11.95 -15.18
CA HIS A 409 -7.83 -11.70 -13.75
C HIS A 409 -8.12 -10.24 -13.38
N GLN A 410 -9.35 -9.82 -13.67
CA GLN A 410 -9.73 -8.40 -13.64
C GLN A 410 -9.60 -7.76 -12.26
N LYS A 411 -9.90 -8.49 -11.18
CA LYS A 411 -9.79 -7.95 -9.82
C LYS A 411 -8.33 -7.67 -9.47
N GLN A 412 -7.44 -8.62 -9.72
CA GLN A 412 -6.01 -8.47 -9.46
C GLN A 412 -5.39 -7.35 -10.31
N ALA A 413 -5.76 -7.26 -11.58
CA ALA A 413 -5.33 -6.16 -12.44
C ALA A 413 -5.84 -4.81 -11.90
N GLU A 414 -7.11 -4.70 -11.51
CA GLU A 414 -7.64 -3.47 -10.92
C GLU A 414 -6.87 -3.08 -9.63
N ASP A 415 -6.58 -4.05 -8.77
CA ASP A 415 -5.89 -3.82 -7.50
C ASP A 415 -4.43 -3.39 -7.70
N LEU A 416 -3.73 -3.91 -8.71
CA LEU A 416 -2.41 -3.39 -9.11
C LEU A 416 -2.47 -1.93 -9.56
N GLY A 417 -3.50 -1.58 -10.35
CA GLY A 417 -3.75 -0.19 -10.76
C GLY A 417 -3.98 0.73 -9.57
N LYS A 418 -4.76 0.26 -8.58
CA LYS A 418 -5.01 0.98 -7.33
C LYS A 418 -3.73 1.15 -6.53
N GLY A 419 -2.92 0.10 -6.37
CA GLY A 419 -1.65 0.16 -5.65
C GLY A 419 -0.70 1.24 -6.20
N GLY A 420 -0.55 1.31 -7.52
CA GLY A 420 0.22 2.38 -8.17
C GLY A 420 -0.36 3.79 -7.91
N SER A 421 -1.68 3.94 -8.01
CA SER A 421 -2.33 5.24 -7.80
C SER A 421 -2.30 5.71 -6.33
N LEU A 422 -2.44 4.79 -5.37
CA LEU A 422 -2.34 5.07 -3.94
C LEU A 422 -0.93 5.56 -3.58
N PHE A 423 0.11 4.91 -4.10
CA PHE A 423 1.49 5.38 -3.93
C PHE A 423 1.64 6.84 -4.38
N THR A 424 1.11 7.20 -5.56
CA THR A 424 1.20 8.58 -6.07
C THR A 424 0.42 9.60 -5.23
N GLN A 425 -0.71 9.20 -4.64
CA GLN A 425 -1.56 10.09 -3.84
C GLN A 425 -1.03 10.28 -2.42
N GLU A 426 -0.49 9.23 -1.82
CA GLU A 426 -0.13 9.20 -0.39
C GLU A 426 1.37 9.46 -0.20
N GLU A 427 2.22 8.75 -0.92
CA GLU A 427 3.68 8.82 -0.75
C GLU A 427 4.33 9.91 -1.63
N LEU A 428 3.76 10.21 -2.81
CA LEU A 428 4.27 11.23 -3.74
C LEU A 428 3.47 12.56 -3.70
N SER A 429 2.94 12.92 -2.54
CA SER A 429 2.26 14.21 -2.36
C SER A 429 3.25 15.40 -2.45
N MET A 430 2.76 16.60 -2.79
CA MET A 430 3.63 17.79 -2.78
C MET A 430 4.22 18.09 -1.39
N GLU A 431 3.56 17.67 -0.31
CA GLU A 431 4.11 17.78 1.05
C GLU A 431 5.37 16.93 1.20
N ASN A 432 5.31 15.65 0.79
CA ASN A 432 6.47 14.76 0.80
C ASN A 432 7.54 15.21 -0.21
N VAL A 433 7.17 15.78 -1.36
CA VAL A 433 8.16 16.34 -2.31
C VAL A 433 8.99 17.44 -1.64
N TYR A 434 8.34 18.39 -0.95
CA TYR A 434 9.06 19.44 -0.24
C TYR A 434 9.85 18.92 0.97
N ASP A 435 9.31 17.95 1.73
CA ASP A 435 10.03 17.33 2.84
C ASP A 435 11.29 16.59 2.33
N TYR A 436 11.19 15.87 1.21
CA TYR A 436 12.34 15.21 0.58
C TYR A 436 13.41 16.23 0.18
N MET A 437 13.00 17.33 -0.48
CA MET A 437 13.91 18.41 -0.87
C MET A 437 14.60 19.02 0.36
N LEU A 438 13.84 19.30 1.43
CA LEU A 438 14.40 19.86 2.67
C LEU A 438 15.42 18.92 3.30
N HIS A 439 15.08 17.64 3.46
CA HIS A 439 15.98 16.64 4.04
C HIS A 439 17.23 16.45 3.19
N LEU A 440 17.09 16.32 1.88
CA LEU A 440 18.22 16.15 0.96
C LEU A 440 19.18 17.34 1.02
N LEU A 441 18.66 18.57 0.95
CA LEU A 441 19.48 19.78 1.02
C LEU A 441 20.11 19.98 2.39
N THR A 442 19.42 19.57 3.46
CA THR A 442 19.94 19.62 4.84
C THR A 442 21.10 18.66 5.03
N GLU A 443 20.94 17.39 4.63
CA GLU A 443 22.02 16.40 4.71
C GLU A 443 23.19 16.75 3.79
N TYR A 444 22.91 17.30 2.59
CA TYR A 444 23.96 17.79 1.69
C TYR A 444 24.79 18.91 2.32
N ALA A 445 24.15 19.91 2.92
CA ALA A 445 24.83 21.05 3.52
C ALA A 445 25.76 20.65 4.68
N LYS A 446 25.40 19.61 5.45
CA LYS A 446 26.27 19.05 6.52
C LYS A 446 27.61 18.51 5.99
N LEU A 447 27.68 18.19 4.70
CA LEU A 447 28.90 17.65 4.07
C LEU A 447 29.82 18.75 3.54
N LEU A 448 29.36 20.01 3.41
CA LEU A 448 30.20 21.10 2.93
C LEU A 448 31.34 21.39 3.93
N ARG A 449 32.57 21.46 3.40
CA ARG A 449 33.80 21.76 4.17
C ARG A 449 34.28 23.20 3.99
N TYR A 450 33.43 24.04 3.40
CA TYR A 450 33.67 25.46 3.19
C TYR A 450 32.37 26.24 3.39
N LYS A 451 32.50 27.53 3.67
CA LYS A 451 31.33 28.42 3.75
C LYS A 451 30.94 28.88 2.34
N PRO A 452 29.68 28.65 1.89
CA PRO A 452 29.21 29.16 0.60
C PRO A 452 29.36 30.68 0.48
N THR A 453 29.73 31.14 -0.71
CA THR A 453 29.85 32.57 -1.04
C THR A 453 29.14 32.85 -2.36
N ILE A 454 28.59 34.05 -2.53
CA ILE A 454 27.93 34.46 -3.77
C ILE A 454 28.95 34.40 -4.93
N PRO A 455 28.71 33.60 -5.98
CA PRO A 455 29.63 33.52 -7.10
C PRO A 455 29.65 34.83 -7.90
N GLU A 456 30.81 35.19 -8.46
CA GLU A 456 30.92 36.34 -9.34
C GLU A 456 29.94 36.23 -10.52
N LYS A 457 29.20 37.30 -10.81
CA LYS A 457 28.15 37.38 -11.86
C LYS A 457 26.89 36.53 -11.57
N ALA A 458 26.70 36.03 -10.36
CA ALA A 458 25.41 35.44 -9.96
C ALA A 458 24.35 36.53 -9.77
N THR A 459 23.12 36.24 -10.15
CA THR A 459 21.96 37.12 -9.94
C THR A 459 21.13 36.65 -8.76
N SER A 460 20.57 37.58 -7.99
CA SER A 460 19.58 37.22 -6.96
C SER A 460 18.27 36.81 -7.62
N ILE A 461 17.65 35.74 -7.12
CA ILE A 461 16.40 35.21 -7.64
C ILE A 461 15.36 35.04 -6.51
N CYS A 462 14.11 35.36 -6.83
CA CYS A 462 12.94 35.31 -5.96
C CYS A 462 11.67 35.05 -6.79
N ILE A 463 10.52 34.86 -6.12
CA ILE A 463 9.27 34.55 -6.82
C ILE A 463 8.83 35.72 -7.72
N GLU A 464 9.08 36.96 -7.29
CA GLU A 464 8.79 38.19 -8.05
C GLU A 464 9.66 38.26 -9.31
N SER A 465 10.97 38.07 -9.17
CA SER A 465 11.90 38.16 -10.30
C SER A 465 11.62 37.13 -11.39
N MET A 466 11.01 35.99 -11.04
CA MET A 466 10.64 34.95 -12.01
C MET A 466 9.21 35.11 -12.55
N ALA A 467 8.22 35.27 -11.68
CA ALA A 467 6.80 35.22 -12.09
C ALA A 467 6.29 36.53 -12.72
N CYS A 468 6.83 37.69 -12.31
CA CYS A 468 6.34 38.98 -12.83
C CYS A 468 6.68 39.21 -14.30
N HIS A 469 7.80 38.66 -14.76
CA HIS A 469 8.27 38.76 -16.15
C HIS A 469 7.96 37.51 -16.99
N ALA A 470 7.36 36.47 -16.39
CA ALA A 470 6.96 35.27 -17.11
C ALA A 470 5.82 35.58 -18.10
N LYS A 471 5.86 34.93 -19.27
CA LYS A 471 4.80 34.96 -20.28
C LYS A 471 3.92 33.71 -20.17
N GLU A 472 2.71 33.77 -20.71
CA GLU A 472 1.85 32.59 -20.83
C GLU A 472 2.48 31.55 -21.79
N PRO A 473 2.34 30.22 -21.54
CA PRO A 473 1.65 29.60 -20.40
C PRO A 473 2.53 29.39 -19.15
N VAL A 474 3.81 29.78 -19.18
CA VAL A 474 4.75 29.61 -18.04
C VAL A 474 4.24 30.33 -16.79
N LYS A 475 3.77 31.57 -16.95
CA LYS A 475 3.23 32.37 -15.84
C LYS A 475 2.07 31.68 -15.15
N LYS A 476 1.10 31.16 -15.90
CA LYS A 476 -0.01 30.40 -15.35
C LYS A 476 0.46 29.21 -14.50
N PHE A 477 1.39 28.39 -14.99
CA PHE A 477 1.85 27.22 -14.24
C PHE A 477 2.67 27.60 -12.99
N MET A 478 3.44 28.69 -13.03
CA MET A 478 4.06 29.23 -11.82
C MET A 478 3.02 29.61 -10.77
N LEU A 479 1.97 30.36 -11.16
CA LEU A 479 0.91 30.78 -10.24
C LEU A 479 0.09 29.60 -9.71
N ASP A 480 -0.23 28.63 -10.58
CA ASP A 480 -0.98 27.42 -10.23
C ASP A 480 -0.20 26.52 -9.26
N SER A 481 1.13 26.57 -9.27
CA SER A 481 2.03 25.80 -8.40
C SER A 481 2.63 26.58 -7.23
N MET A 482 2.24 27.85 -7.05
CA MET A 482 2.80 28.73 -6.01
C MET A 482 2.36 28.32 -4.60
N VAL A 483 3.32 28.25 -3.68
CA VAL A 483 3.05 28.08 -2.24
C VAL A 483 2.37 29.34 -1.71
N LYS A 484 1.18 29.18 -1.13
CA LYS A 484 0.33 30.31 -0.69
C LYS A 484 0.55 30.73 0.77
N SER A 485 1.23 29.92 1.56
CA SER A 485 1.44 30.16 3.00
C SER A 485 2.72 29.50 3.48
N VAL A 486 3.35 30.11 4.48
CA VAL A 486 4.46 29.51 5.23
C VAL A 486 3.98 28.25 5.95
N TYR A 487 4.86 27.25 6.07
CA TYR A 487 4.58 25.99 6.74
C TYR A 487 5.32 25.94 8.07
N ASP A 488 4.59 26.21 9.15
CA ASP A 488 5.15 26.33 10.51
C ASP A 488 5.33 24.96 11.23
N PHE A 489 5.10 23.84 10.54
CA PHE A 489 5.27 22.50 11.11
C PHE A 489 6.63 21.90 10.81
N GLU A 490 7.11 21.07 11.74
CA GLU A 490 8.25 20.19 11.49
C GLU A 490 7.98 19.29 10.26
N PRO A 491 8.95 19.06 9.36
CA PRO A 491 8.83 18.06 8.31
C PRO A 491 8.66 16.67 8.94
N CYS A 492 8.35 15.66 8.14
CA CYS A 492 8.45 14.27 8.60
C CYS A 492 9.87 13.96 9.12
N SER A 493 10.02 12.94 9.97
CA SER A 493 11.33 12.51 10.49
C SER A 493 12.06 11.64 9.47
N LEU A 494 13.27 12.03 9.06
CA LEU A 494 14.10 11.25 8.13
C LEU A 494 14.53 9.94 8.80
N PRO A 495 14.24 8.76 8.22
CA PRO A 495 14.65 7.49 8.81
C PRO A 495 16.17 7.28 8.72
N ALA A 496 16.68 6.37 9.55
CA ALA A 496 18.09 6.00 9.57
C ALA A 496 18.56 5.45 8.20
N PRO A 497 19.86 5.54 7.86
CA PRO A 497 20.42 4.90 6.67
C PRO A 497 20.11 3.40 6.61
N PHE A 498 20.16 2.82 5.43
CA PHE A 498 20.14 1.36 5.30
C PHE A 498 21.43 0.75 5.82
N ASP A 499 21.34 -0.42 6.44
CA ASP A 499 22.51 -1.28 6.54
C ASP A 499 22.77 -1.99 5.20
N LYS A 500 23.98 -2.50 5.00
CA LYS A 500 24.38 -3.13 3.74
C LYS A 500 23.53 -4.36 3.43
N LYS A 501 23.19 -5.16 4.44
CA LYS A 501 22.39 -6.39 4.26
C LYS A 501 20.98 -6.05 3.82
N GLU A 502 20.40 -4.98 4.37
CA GLU A 502 19.07 -4.49 4.01
C GLU A 502 19.01 -4.00 2.56
N LEU A 503 20.00 -3.23 2.09
CA LEU A 503 20.09 -2.81 0.69
C LEU A 503 20.24 -4.00 -0.26
N ASP A 504 21.13 -4.94 0.08
CA ASP A 504 21.34 -6.15 -0.69
C ASP A 504 20.06 -7.00 -0.73
N ALA A 505 19.28 -7.02 0.36
CA ALA A 505 17.98 -7.70 0.44
C ALA A 505 16.94 -7.07 -0.50
N ILE A 506 16.83 -5.74 -0.48
CA ILE A 506 15.91 -5.00 -1.34
C ILE A 506 16.28 -5.22 -2.81
N ALA A 507 17.56 -5.17 -3.14
CA ALA A 507 18.06 -5.36 -4.50
C ALA A 507 17.82 -6.80 -5.00
N SER A 508 18.15 -7.81 -4.21
CA SER A 508 17.93 -9.23 -4.53
C SER A 508 16.44 -9.52 -4.72
N ARG A 509 15.59 -9.04 -3.79
CA ARG A 509 14.14 -9.19 -3.89
C ARG A 509 13.62 -8.61 -5.20
N LYS A 510 13.93 -7.34 -5.50
CA LYS A 510 13.52 -6.72 -6.77
C LYS A 510 14.02 -7.51 -7.99
N ALA A 511 15.25 -8.02 -7.95
CA ALA A 511 15.81 -8.82 -9.04
C ALA A 511 15.10 -10.18 -9.23
N GLU A 512 14.69 -10.84 -8.15
CA GLU A 512 13.90 -12.07 -8.20
C GLU A 512 12.54 -11.84 -8.82
N TYR A 513 11.79 -10.83 -8.35
CA TYR A 513 10.50 -10.46 -8.94
C TYR A 513 10.61 -10.19 -10.44
N LEU A 514 11.69 -9.53 -10.88
CA LEU A 514 11.94 -9.27 -12.29
C LEU A 514 12.27 -10.56 -13.07
N LYS A 515 13.14 -11.42 -12.52
CA LYS A 515 13.54 -12.67 -13.15
C LYS A 515 12.36 -13.61 -13.32
N GLU A 516 11.60 -13.78 -12.25
CA GLU A 516 10.38 -14.56 -12.20
C GLU A 516 9.37 -14.04 -13.22
N SER A 517 9.14 -12.73 -13.20
CA SER A 517 8.31 -12.06 -14.19
C SER A 517 8.65 -12.41 -15.63
N PHE A 518 9.93 -12.43 -15.95
CA PHE A 518 10.39 -12.67 -17.30
C PHE A 518 10.24 -14.13 -17.72
N LEU A 519 10.30 -15.08 -16.79
CA LEU A 519 10.03 -16.49 -17.06
C LEU A 519 8.56 -16.71 -17.43
N ILE A 520 7.65 -16.08 -16.71
CA ILE A 520 6.21 -16.14 -16.99
C ILE A 520 5.90 -15.51 -18.35
N ASN A 521 6.40 -14.30 -18.58
CA ASN A 521 6.21 -13.57 -19.84
C ASN A 521 6.73 -14.34 -21.08
N ALA A 522 7.68 -15.26 -20.88
CA ALA A 522 8.29 -16.05 -21.94
C ALA A 522 7.56 -17.39 -22.21
N GLY A 523 6.48 -17.70 -21.47
CA GLY A 523 5.72 -18.95 -21.60
C GLY A 523 6.45 -20.19 -21.06
N PHE A 524 7.56 -19.99 -20.33
CA PHE A 524 8.33 -21.05 -19.66
C PHE A 524 8.06 -21.10 -18.15
N GLY A 525 7.35 -20.11 -17.61
CA GLY A 525 6.79 -20.12 -16.26
C GLY A 525 5.32 -20.49 -16.29
N ASP A 526 4.84 -21.11 -15.22
CA ASP A 526 3.40 -21.37 -15.04
C ASP A 526 2.65 -20.02 -15.09
N SER A 527 1.55 -19.91 -15.84
CA SER A 527 0.67 -18.73 -15.76
C SER A 527 0.08 -18.54 -14.35
N ASN A 528 0.15 -19.59 -13.53
CA ASN A 528 -0.03 -19.59 -12.09
C ASN A 528 1.29 -19.39 -11.32
N SER A 529 2.25 -18.57 -11.77
CA SER A 529 3.43 -18.22 -10.95
C SER A 529 3.42 -16.76 -10.45
N THR A 530 3.56 -16.64 -9.12
CA THR A 530 4.32 -15.70 -8.28
C THR A 530 4.39 -14.18 -8.55
N ILE A 531 4.26 -13.63 -9.76
CA ILE A 531 4.18 -12.15 -9.94
C ILE A 531 2.94 -11.57 -9.24
N TRP A 532 1.85 -12.35 -9.20
CA TRP A 532 0.54 -11.93 -8.71
C TRP A 532 0.16 -12.45 -7.35
N HIS A 533 1.18 -13.00 -6.75
CA HIS A 533 1.03 -14.14 -5.92
C HIS A 533 2.13 -14.09 -4.85
N ASN A 534 3.16 -13.25 -4.98
CA ASN A 534 3.85 -12.76 -3.78
C ASN A 534 3.02 -11.68 -3.01
N ARG A 535 1.69 -11.75 -3.12
CA ARG A 535 0.72 -11.41 -2.07
C ARG A 535 -0.39 -12.49 -1.91
N HIS A 536 -0.44 -13.55 -2.76
CA HIS A 536 -1.42 -14.68 -2.80
C HIS A 536 -0.99 -16.09 -3.38
N GLN A 537 0.09 -16.29 -4.14
CA GLN A 537 0.89 -17.51 -4.33
C GLN A 537 2.38 -17.21 -4.13
N SER A 538 2.85 -17.53 -2.97
CA SER A 538 4.14 -18.18 -2.85
C SER A 538 3.99 -19.71 -3.12
N GLU A 539 2.85 -20.15 -3.68
CA GLU A 539 2.42 -21.54 -3.97
C GLU A 539 2.95 -22.16 -5.30
N ALA A 540 4.10 -21.77 -5.86
CA ALA A 540 4.55 -22.39 -7.13
C ALA A 540 6.05 -22.73 -7.23
N GLN A 541 6.71 -22.98 -6.10
CA GLN A 541 7.97 -23.76 -6.10
C GLN A 541 7.86 -25.09 -5.37
N GLY A 542 6.72 -25.38 -4.76
CA GLY A 542 6.48 -26.66 -4.15
C GLY A 542 6.01 -27.73 -5.11
N THR A 543 6.30 -28.96 -4.71
CA THR A 543 5.52 -30.11 -5.15
C THR A 543 4.02 -29.82 -4.92
N PRO A 544 3.17 -29.89 -5.97
CA PRO A 544 1.73 -29.75 -5.83
C PRO A 544 1.18 -30.76 -4.82
N ILE A 545 0.26 -30.31 -3.98
CA ILE A 545 -0.37 -31.13 -2.97
C ILE A 545 -1.76 -31.52 -3.50
N THR A 546 -1.94 -32.81 -3.75
CA THR A 546 -3.21 -33.35 -4.23
C THR A 546 -3.96 -34.02 -3.10
N LEU A 547 -5.26 -33.71 -2.99
CA LEU A 547 -6.16 -34.44 -2.10
C LEU A 547 -6.70 -35.65 -2.88
N SER A 548 -6.34 -36.86 -2.44
CA SER A 548 -6.79 -38.10 -3.10
C SER A 548 -7.89 -38.77 -2.29
N CYS A 549 -9.15 -38.58 -2.68
CA CYS A 549 -10.28 -39.23 -2.01
C CYS A 549 -10.64 -40.57 -2.68
N PRO A 550 -10.50 -41.72 -2.00
CA PRO A 550 -10.84 -43.01 -2.58
C PRO A 550 -12.34 -43.12 -2.88
N THR A 551 -12.67 -43.73 -4.02
CA THR A 551 -14.06 -44.01 -4.43
C THR A 551 -14.63 -45.19 -3.66
N ALA A 552 -15.32 -44.87 -2.55
CA ALA A 552 -16.24 -45.70 -1.76
C ALA A 552 -15.71 -46.98 -1.07
N THR A 553 -16.15 -47.14 0.18
CA THR A 553 -16.03 -48.27 1.15
C THR A 553 -14.75 -48.46 1.98
N ILE A 554 -13.68 -47.67 1.79
CA ILE A 554 -12.51 -47.72 2.68
C ILE A 554 -12.36 -46.37 3.41
N GLN A 555 -12.18 -46.37 4.73
CA GLN A 555 -11.85 -45.16 5.48
C GLN A 555 -10.57 -44.54 4.88
N PRO A 556 -10.51 -43.21 4.63
CA PRO A 556 -9.30 -42.60 4.10
C PRO A 556 -8.18 -42.76 5.13
N THR A 557 -7.24 -43.66 4.84
CA THR A 557 -6.03 -43.87 5.63
C THR A 557 -4.96 -42.89 5.16
N CYS A 558 -4.17 -42.36 6.09
CA CYS A 558 -3.00 -41.56 5.72
C CYS A 558 -2.03 -42.47 4.98
N SER A 559 -1.85 -42.22 3.68
CA SER A 559 -0.98 -43.03 2.83
C SER A 559 0.45 -42.92 3.33
N ASP A 560 1.12 -44.06 3.52
CA ASP A 560 2.59 -44.05 3.59
C ASP A 560 3.13 -43.60 2.23
N PRO A 561 4.10 -42.67 2.18
CA PRO A 561 4.80 -42.39 0.93
C PRO A 561 5.57 -43.66 0.52
N LEU A 562 4.97 -44.48 -0.33
CA LEU A 562 5.56 -45.70 -0.88
C LEU A 562 6.85 -45.35 -1.65
N LEU A 563 7.96 -45.88 -1.14
CA LEU A 563 9.06 -46.49 -1.91
C LEU A 563 9.44 -45.82 -3.24
N THR A 564 10.28 -44.79 -3.16
CA THR A 564 11.48 -44.78 -4.01
C THR A 564 12.63 -45.29 -3.15
N THR A 565 13.10 -46.50 -3.44
CA THR A 565 14.29 -47.10 -2.82
C THR A 565 15.46 -46.11 -2.86
N PRO A 566 16.10 -45.80 -1.72
CA PRO A 566 17.45 -45.25 -1.73
C PRO A 566 18.40 -46.37 -2.15
N SER A 567 19.14 -46.18 -3.25
CA SER A 567 20.38 -46.96 -3.44
C SER A 567 21.28 -46.77 -2.21
N PRO A 568 22.09 -47.77 -1.82
CA PRO A 568 22.93 -47.68 -0.63
C PRO A 568 23.86 -46.47 -0.74
N ALA A 569 23.92 -45.67 0.32
CA ALA A 569 24.82 -44.54 0.42
C ALA A 569 26.27 -44.99 0.17
N PRO A 570 27.02 -44.35 -0.75
CA PRO A 570 28.47 -44.43 -0.70
C PRO A 570 28.96 -43.66 0.53
N SER A 571 29.95 -44.24 1.21
CA SER A 571 30.68 -43.66 2.34
C SER A 571 31.08 -42.19 2.12
N PRO A 572 31.19 -41.37 3.18
CA PRO A 572 31.35 -39.93 3.05
C PRO A 572 32.72 -39.60 2.45
N SER A 573 32.72 -39.25 1.16
CA SER A 573 33.83 -38.55 0.52
C SER A 573 33.56 -37.05 0.53
N PRO A 574 34.61 -36.20 0.58
CA PRO A 574 34.47 -34.78 0.88
C PRO A 574 33.72 -34.07 -0.25
N ILE A 575 32.60 -33.43 0.07
CA ILE A 575 31.82 -32.65 -0.90
C ILE A 575 32.69 -31.50 -1.40
N GLN A 576 33.10 -31.56 -2.67
CA GLN A 576 33.56 -30.38 -3.40
C GLN A 576 32.38 -29.41 -3.53
N ALA A 577 32.59 -28.19 -3.06
CA ALA A 577 31.64 -27.09 -3.08
C ALA A 577 31.14 -26.80 -4.51
N LYS A 578 29.82 -26.88 -4.72
CA LYS A 578 29.17 -26.21 -5.85
C LYS A 578 29.33 -24.69 -5.70
N PRO A 579 29.49 -23.91 -6.79
CA PRO A 579 29.74 -22.48 -6.67
C PRO A 579 28.54 -21.77 -6.04
N ASN A 580 28.82 -21.04 -4.96
CA ASN A 580 27.92 -20.22 -4.16
C ASN A 580 26.93 -19.39 -5.00
N ARG A 581 25.64 -19.73 -4.95
CA ARG A 581 24.57 -18.72 -5.07
C ARG A 581 24.49 -17.99 -3.73
N SER A 582 24.67 -16.68 -3.73
CA SER A 582 24.43 -15.86 -2.54
C SER A 582 23.00 -16.06 -2.04
N PRO A 583 22.77 -16.35 -0.74
CA PRO A 583 21.43 -16.51 -0.19
C PRO A 583 20.69 -15.17 -0.23
N ILE A 584 19.45 -15.22 -0.73
CA ILE A 584 18.48 -14.13 -0.71
C ILE A 584 18.25 -13.75 0.76
N PRO A 585 18.44 -12.48 1.18
CA PRO A 585 18.18 -12.13 2.56
C PRO A 585 16.68 -12.15 2.84
N THR A 586 16.30 -13.11 3.68
CA THR A 586 14.95 -13.33 4.17
C THR A 586 14.34 -12.05 4.79
N PRO A 587 13.12 -11.60 4.39
CA PRO A 587 12.45 -10.44 4.98
C PRO A 587 12.33 -10.56 6.51
N SER A 588 12.39 -9.46 7.26
CA SER A 588 12.02 -9.47 8.68
C SER A 588 10.52 -9.67 8.84
N CYS A 589 10.08 -10.44 9.84
CA CYS A 589 8.66 -10.59 10.17
C CYS A 589 8.08 -9.28 10.75
N PRO A 590 6.74 -9.12 10.73
CA PRO A 590 6.06 -8.04 11.41
C PRO A 590 6.48 -7.90 12.88
N GLU A 591 6.58 -6.65 13.38
CA GLU A 591 7.03 -6.37 14.74
C GLU A 591 6.19 -7.06 15.82
N TYR A 592 4.90 -7.32 15.56
CA TYR A 592 4.04 -8.00 16.54
C TYR A 592 4.43 -9.47 16.77
N PHE A 593 5.22 -10.09 15.89
CA PHE A 593 5.74 -11.44 16.10
C PHE A 593 6.68 -11.52 17.30
N ARG A 594 7.33 -10.41 17.68
CA ARG A 594 8.22 -10.35 18.84
C ARG A 594 7.49 -10.70 20.15
N TYR A 595 6.16 -10.56 20.19
CA TYR A 595 5.36 -11.00 21.34
C TYR A 595 5.27 -12.52 21.51
N ILE A 596 5.71 -13.32 20.54
CA ILE A 596 5.94 -14.76 20.73
C ILE A 596 6.87 -14.98 21.93
N TYR A 597 7.94 -14.20 22.05
CA TYR A 597 8.86 -14.30 23.18
C TYR A 597 8.19 -13.95 24.50
N GLU A 598 7.29 -12.96 24.54
CA GLU A 598 6.56 -12.60 25.76
C GLU A 598 5.53 -13.66 26.15
N ASP A 599 4.87 -14.29 25.17
CA ASP A 599 3.93 -15.38 25.43
C ASP A 599 4.64 -16.65 25.92
N LEU A 600 5.88 -16.90 25.48
CA LEU A 600 6.69 -18.06 25.89
C LEU A 600 7.60 -17.79 27.11
N LYS A 601 7.74 -16.52 27.52
CA LYS A 601 8.57 -16.06 28.64
C LYS A 601 8.41 -16.85 29.95
N PRO A 602 7.20 -17.32 30.34
CA PRO A 602 7.04 -18.08 31.58
C PRO A 602 7.91 -19.35 31.68
N TRP A 603 8.37 -19.88 30.54
CA TRP A 603 9.14 -21.12 30.48
C TRP A 603 10.63 -20.94 30.15
N ASN A 604 11.11 -19.70 29.97
CA ASN A 604 12.51 -19.46 29.58
C ASN A 604 13.52 -20.04 30.58
N ALA A 605 13.24 -19.96 31.88
CA ALA A 605 14.15 -20.44 32.92
C ALA A 605 14.04 -21.95 33.16
N THR A 606 12.84 -22.51 33.19
CA THR A 606 12.60 -23.92 33.56
C THR A 606 12.58 -24.86 32.36
N GLY A 607 12.30 -24.35 31.17
CA GLY A 607 11.80 -25.15 30.05
C GLY A 607 10.43 -25.77 30.36
N ILE A 608 9.97 -26.62 29.44
CA ILE A 608 8.68 -27.31 29.47
C ILE A 608 8.94 -28.81 29.62
N THR A 609 8.46 -29.39 30.72
CA THR A 609 8.56 -30.84 30.97
C THR A 609 7.30 -31.58 30.53
N ARG A 610 7.41 -32.89 30.32
CA ARG A 610 6.26 -33.75 29.99
C ARG A 610 5.16 -33.65 31.05
N ALA A 611 5.54 -33.66 32.32
CA ALA A 611 4.62 -33.53 33.45
C ALA A 611 3.83 -32.21 33.41
N MET A 612 4.43 -31.11 32.95
CA MET A 612 3.74 -29.84 32.77
C MET A 612 2.70 -29.93 31.66
N VAL A 613 3.05 -30.49 30.50
CA VAL A 613 2.09 -30.69 29.39
C VAL A 613 0.92 -31.58 29.84
N ASP A 614 1.21 -32.71 30.47
CA ASP A 614 0.17 -33.64 30.96
C ASP A 614 -0.73 -33.00 32.04
N SER A 615 -0.18 -32.07 32.83
CA SER A 615 -0.93 -31.38 33.89
C SER A 615 -1.99 -30.40 33.36
N ALA A 616 -1.93 -29.96 32.09
CA ALA A 616 -2.83 -28.95 31.53
C ALA A 616 -4.31 -29.27 31.76
N LYS A 617 -4.69 -30.56 31.64
CA LYS A 617 -6.07 -31.04 31.86
C LYS A 617 -6.58 -30.84 33.29
N ARG A 618 -5.69 -30.73 34.29
CA ARG A 618 -6.06 -30.43 35.68
C ARG A 618 -6.37 -28.95 35.89
N HIS A 619 -5.92 -28.08 34.98
CA HIS A 619 -5.99 -26.63 35.13
C HIS A 619 -6.96 -25.96 34.15
N ALA A 620 -7.31 -26.61 33.04
CA ALA A 620 -8.19 -26.06 32.00
C ALA A 620 -8.98 -27.14 31.24
N ASN A 621 -10.06 -26.72 30.56
CA ASN A 621 -10.80 -27.57 29.62
C ASN A 621 -10.03 -27.77 28.31
N VAL A 622 -9.16 -28.76 28.23
CA VAL A 622 -8.41 -29.04 26.99
C VAL A 622 -9.30 -29.80 26.00
N ASN A 623 -9.43 -29.30 24.76
CA ASN A 623 -10.23 -29.97 23.72
C ASN A 623 -9.43 -31.10 23.05
N PHE A 624 -8.14 -30.87 22.77
CA PHE A 624 -7.27 -31.88 22.18
C PHE A 624 -5.80 -31.71 22.59
N ARG A 625 -5.07 -32.82 22.56
CA ARG A 625 -3.61 -32.87 22.52
C ARG A 625 -3.18 -33.19 21.09
N LEU A 626 -2.18 -32.47 20.60
CA LEU A 626 -1.61 -32.69 19.27
C LEU A 626 -0.11 -32.87 19.41
N ALA A 627 0.41 -33.95 18.83
CA ALA A 627 1.84 -34.19 18.69
C ALA A 627 2.22 -34.18 17.21
N ILE A 628 3.32 -33.51 16.91
CA ILE A 628 3.98 -33.60 15.60
C ILE A 628 5.23 -34.45 15.82
N ILE A 629 5.35 -35.56 15.09
CA ILE A 629 6.48 -36.48 15.18
C ILE A 629 6.92 -36.83 13.76
N GLY A 630 8.14 -36.46 13.39
CA GLY A 630 8.68 -36.75 12.05
C GLY A 630 7.84 -36.16 10.91
N GLY A 631 7.25 -34.97 11.12
CA GLY A 631 6.38 -34.32 10.14
C GLY A 631 4.98 -34.94 10.00
N ARG A 632 4.60 -35.87 10.88
CA ARG A 632 3.25 -36.46 10.93
C ARG A 632 2.50 -35.94 12.15
N VAL A 633 1.18 -35.77 12.02
CA VAL A 633 0.33 -35.21 13.08
C VAL A 633 -0.48 -36.30 13.76
N TYR A 634 -0.36 -36.39 15.08
CA TYR A 634 -1.09 -37.33 15.93
C TYR A 634 -1.99 -36.56 16.88
N LEU A 635 -3.29 -36.83 16.81
CA LEU A 635 -4.33 -36.12 17.55
C LEU A 635 -4.98 -37.04 18.58
N GLN A 636 -4.98 -36.61 19.84
CA GLN A 636 -5.82 -37.17 20.89
C GLN A 636 -6.90 -36.15 21.26
N LYS A 637 -8.15 -36.45 20.88
CA LYS A 637 -9.29 -35.59 21.20
C LYS A 637 -9.86 -35.93 22.57
N PHE A 638 -10.04 -34.93 23.43
CA PHE A 638 -10.61 -35.10 24.77
C PHE A 638 -12.08 -34.68 24.84
N SER A 639 -12.44 -33.61 24.14
CA SER A 639 -13.81 -33.10 24.10
C SER A 639 -14.09 -32.42 22.76
N LYS A 640 -15.38 -32.27 22.42
CA LYS A 640 -15.79 -31.53 21.23
C LYS A 640 -15.70 -30.03 21.51
N ALA A 641 -15.10 -29.26 20.60
CA ALA A 641 -15.17 -27.80 20.68
C ALA A 641 -16.56 -27.28 20.29
N PHE A 642 -16.84 -26.01 20.59
CA PHE A 642 -17.99 -25.34 20.02
C PHE A 642 -17.85 -25.29 18.49
N GLN A 643 -18.84 -25.82 17.76
CA GLN A 643 -18.82 -25.84 16.28
C GLN A 643 -17.54 -26.50 15.72
N THR A 644 -17.12 -26.16 14.50
CA THR A 644 -15.94 -26.71 13.81
C THR A 644 -14.62 -26.00 14.18
N ARG A 645 -14.53 -25.35 15.34
CA ARG A 645 -13.33 -24.61 15.75
C ARG A 645 -12.08 -25.49 15.85
N ASP A 646 -12.22 -26.62 16.53
CA ASP A 646 -11.15 -27.62 16.62
C ASP A 646 -10.79 -28.15 15.24
N VAL A 647 -11.79 -28.48 14.42
CA VAL A 647 -11.61 -28.97 13.05
C VAL A 647 -10.78 -28.01 12.20
N PHE A 648 -11.14 -26.72 12.12
CA PHE A 648 -10.40 -25.76 11.27
C PHE A 648 -9.07 -25.31 11.90
N THR A 649 -8.90 -25.36 13.23
CA THR A 649 -7.57 -25.19 13.84
C THR A 649 -6.63 -26.33 13.49
N ILE A 650 -7.12 -27.58 13.57
CA ILE A 650 -6.34 -28.76 13.18
C ILE A 650 -6.05 -28.72 11.68
N TRP A 651 -7.04 -28.37 10.86
CA TRP A 651 -6.86 -28.17 9.42
C TRP A 651 -5.77 -27.14 9.12
N GLY A 652 -5.76 -26.01 9.84
CA GLY A 652 -4.74 -24.98 9.70
C GLY A 652 -3.34 -25.45 10.08
N ILE A 653 -3.21 -26.27 11.13
CA ILE A 653 -1.94 -26.92 11.47
C ILE A 653 -1.51 -27.88 10.36
N LEU A 654 -2.41 -28.71 9.81
CA LEU A 654 -2.08 -29.53 8.65
C LEU A 654 -1.65 -28.70 7.45
N GLN A 655 -2.32 -27.57 7.18
CA GLN A 655 -1.91 -26.65 6.12
C GLN A 655 -0.50 -26.08 6.36
N LEU A 656 -0.14 -25.80 7.62
CA LEU A 656 1.22 -25.38 7.98
C LEU A 656 2.26 -26.45 7.65
N LEU A 657 2.01 -27.72 7.99
CA LEU A 657 2.95 -28.82 7.68
C LEU A 657 3.06 -29.06 6.18
N ASN A 658 1.94 -28.96 5.46
CA ASN A 658 1.89 -29.06 4.01
C ASN A 658 2.64 -27.89 3.34
N ARG A 659 2.50 -26.69 3.89
CA ARG A 659 3.25 -25.52 3.42
C ARG A 659 4.74 -25.65 3.71
N TYR A 660 5.14 -26.08 4.91
CA TYR A 660 6.54 -26.19 5.33
C TYR A 660 6.97 -27.62 5.69
N PRO A 661 7.01 -28.56 4.72
CA PRO A 661 7.35 -29.96 4.99
C PRO A 661 8.72 -30.09 5.66
N GLY A 662 8.78 -30.86 6.75
CA GLY A 662 10.02 -31.13 7.49
C GLY A 662 10.59 -29.95 8.30
N ARG A 663 9.93 -28.79 8.31
CA ARG A 663 10.40 -27.60 9.04
C ARG A 663 9.70 -27.37 10.36
N VAL A 664 8.50 -27.91 10.54
CA VAL A 664 7.80 -27.88 11.82
C VAL A 664 8.48 -28.92 12.73
N PRO A 665 9.06 -28.53 13.88
CA PRO A 665 9.79 -29.45 14.73
C PRO A 665 8.86 -30.45 15.43
N ASP A 666 9.45 -31.53 15.93
CA ASP A 666 8.76 -32.44 16.84
C ASP A 666 8.28 -31.66 18.07
N LEU A 667 6.99 -31.72 18.36
CA LEU A 667 6.37 -30.98 19.46
C LEU A 667 5.14 -31.70 20.01
N ASP A 668 4.72 -31.30 21.21
CA ASP A 668 3.58 -31.83 21.95
C ASP A 668 2.85 -30.67 22.63
N ILE A 669 1.61 -30.43 22.19
CA ILE A 669 0.82 -29.26 22.60
C ILE A 669 -0.56 -29.67 23.12
N MET A 670 -1.05 -28.89 24.08
CA MET A 670 -2.41 -28.92 24.58
C MET A 670 -3.15 -27.68 24.07
N PHE A 671 -4.35 -27.86 23.51
CA PHE A 671 -5.13 -26.77 22.92
C PHE A 671 -6.52 -26.65 23.55
N ASN A 672 -6.93 -25.42 23.85
CA ASN A 672 -8.26 -25.09 24.31
C ASN A 672 -8.96 -24.08 23.36
N CYS A 673 -10.05 -24.53 22.75
CA CYS A 673 -10.83 -23.85 21.72
C CYS A 673 -12.04 -23.05 22.27
N ASP A 674 -12.26 -23.03 23.59
CA ASP A 674 -13.31 -22.20 24.21
C ASP A 674 -13.02 -20.69 24.08
N ASP A 675 -13.97 -19.84 24.46
CA ASP A 675 -13.81 -18.38 24.37
C ASP A 675 -12.91 -17.78 25.49
N PRO A 676 -13.06 -18.04 26.80
CA PRO A 676 -12.30 -17.30 27.80
C PRO A 676 -10.89 -17.85 28.01
N PRO A 677 -9.85 -17.01 28.20
CA PRO A 677 -8.51 -17.46 28.63
C PRO A 677 -8.57 -18.29 29.92
N ALA A 678 -7.73 -19.33 30.04
CA ALA A 678 -7.89 -20.32 31.11
C ALA A 678 -6.82 -20.23 32.22
N LEU A 679 -5.57 -19.93 31.88
CA LEU A 679 -4.45 -20.07 32.82
C LEU A 679 -4.17 -18.80 33.59
N LYS A 680 -4.84 -18.59 34.72
CA LYS A 680 -4.62 -17.42 35.59
C LYS A 680 -3.22 -17.43 36.23
N ALA A 681 -2.45 -16.37 36.01
CA ALA A 681 -1.06 -16.24 36.45
C ALA A 681 -0.89 -16.40 37.97
N ASN A 682 -1.86 -15.90 38.74
CA ASN A 682 -1.82 -15.95 40.21
C ASN A 682 -1.85 -17.37 40.81
N ARG A 683 -2.17 -18.40 40.01
CA ARG A 683 -2.17 -19.81 40.45
C ARG A 683 -0.80 -20.48 40.33
N PHE A 684 0.18 -19.81 39.71
CA PHE A 684 1.45 -20.41 39.30
C PHE A 684 2.68 -19.67 39.87
N HIS A 685 2.54 -19.04 41.04
CA HIS A 685 3.66 -18.33 41.70
C HIS A 685 4.76 -19.28 42.20
N SER A 686 4.38 -20.49 42.63
CA SER A 686 5.29 -21.47 43.26
C SER A 686 5.58 -22.69 42.39
N SER A 687 4.99 -22.76 41.18
CA SER A 687 5.16 -23.88 40.26
C SER A 687 5.01 -23.38 38.82
N PRO A 688 5.83 -23.84 37.87
CA PRO A 688 5.74 -23.37 36.49
C PRO A 688 4.40 -23.80 35.86
N PRO A 689 3.76 -22.92 35.07
CA PRO A 689 2.44 -23.17 34.48
C PRO A 689 2.50 -24.29 33.41
N PRO A 690 1.41 -25.05 33.18
CA PRO A 690 1.30 -25.90 32.00
C PRO A 690 1.24 -25.03 30.72
N PRO A 691 1.89 -25.40 29.61
CA PRO A 691 1.67 -24.72 28.35
C PRO A 691 0.28 -25.04 27.79
N LEU A 692 -0.47 -24.02 27.39
CA LEU A 692 -1.80 -24.17 26.80
C LEU A 692 -2.01 -23.16 25.67
N PHE A 693 -2.28 -23.66 24.47
CA PHE A 693 -2.56 -22.84 23.30
C PHE A 693 -4.03 -22.44 23.22
N ARG A 694 -4.28 -21.17 22.88
CA ARG A 694 -5.60 -20.51 22.83
C ARG A 694 -5.63 -19.42 21.78
N TYR A 695 -6.81 -18.91 21.41
CA TYR A 695 -6.87 -17.82 20.42
C TYR A 695 -6.87 -16.40 21.00
N CYS A 696 -6.95 -16.24 22.34
CA CYS A 696 -6.61 -14.99 23.01
C CYS A 696 -6.10 -15.22 24.43
N LYS A 697 -5.60 -14.15 25.03
CA LYS A 697 -5.30 -14.04 26.46
C LYS A 697 -5.67 -12.65 26.99
N ASP A 698 -5.44 -12.43 28.29
CA ASP A 698 -5.45 -11.11 28.91
C ASP A 698 -4.19 -10.91 29.76
N GLY A 699 -3.99 -9.72 30.32
CA GLY A 699 -2.81 -9.39 31.15
C GLY A 699 -2.69 -10.19 32.45
N THR A 700 -3.70 -10.98 32.81
CA THR A 700 -3.74 -11.83 34.00
C THR A 700 -3.57 -13.32 33.67
N THR A 701 -3.43 -13.68 32.40
CA THR A 701 -3.33 -15.08 31.98
C THR A 701 -2.06 -15.43 31.22
N LEU A 702 -1.70 -16.71 31.26
CA LEU A 702 -0.46 -17.27 30.75
C LEU A 702 -0.66 -18.14 29.50
N ASP A 703 -1.86 -18.12 28.92
CA ASP A 703 -2.17 -18.82 27.69
C ASP A 703 -1.22 -18.37 26.55
N ILE A 704 -0.91 -19.30 25.65
CA ILE A 704 -0.09 -19.07 24.44
C ILE A 704 -1.06 -18.75 23.30
N VAL A 705 -0.94 -17.56 22.71
CA VAL A 705 -1.88 -17.11 21.69
C VAL A 705 -1.56 -17.72 20.32
N PHE A 706 -2.58 -18.18 19.61
CA PHE A 706 -2.50 -18.85 18.32
C PHE A 706 -3.56 -18.28 17.35
N PRO A 707 -3.30 -18.24 16.04
CA PRO A 707 -4.30 -17.80 15.06
C PRO A 707 -5.62 -18.57 15.16
N ASP A 708 -6.74 -17.87 15.02
CA ASP A 708 -8.07 -18.45 15.19
C ASP A 708 -8.49 -19.32 13.99
N TRP A 709 -9.45 -20.22 14.20
CA TRP A 709 -9.90 -21.18 13.18
C TRP A 709 -10.47 -20.52 11.92
N SER A 710 -11.02 -19.31 12.02
CA SER A 710 -11.76 -18.68 10.91
C SER A 710 -10.84 -18.15 9.81
N PHE A 711 -9.51 -18.19 9.98
CA PHE A 711 -8.58 -17.98 8.87
C PHE A 711 -8.79 -19.01 7.75
N TRP A 712 -9.15 -20.24 8.10
CA TRP A 712 -9.44 -21.33 7.16
C TRP A 712 -10.93 -21.54 6.90
N GLY A 713 -11.79 -20.78 7.58
CA GLY A 713 -13.23 -20.77 7.37
C GLY A 713 -14.05 -21.08 8.63
N TRP A 714 -15.33 -20.71 8.57
CA TRP A 714 -16.31 -20.98 9.62
C TRP A 714 -17.69 -21.26 9.00
N PRO A 715 -17.94 -22.54 8.61
CA PRO A 715 -19.12 -22.95 7.85
C PRO A 715 -20.45 -22.63 8.52
N GLU A 716 -20.55 -22.77 9.84
CA GLU A 716 -21.80 -22.64 10.59
C GLU A 716 -22.39 -21.23 10.57
N VAL A 717 -21.58 -20.22 10.22
CA VAL A 717 -22.00 -18.82 10.04
C VAL A 717 -21.66 -18.28 8.65
N ASN A 718 -21.27 -19.17 7.73
CA ASN A 718 -20.90 -18.85 6.34
C ASN A 718 -19.85 -17.73 6.22
N VAL A 719 -18.84 -17.78 7.09
CA VAL A 719 -17.65 -16.93 6.96
C VAL A 719 -16.60 -17.73 6.20
N LYS A 720 -16.31 -17.27 4.98
CA LYS A 720 -15.36 -17.91 4.06
C LYS A 720 -13.92 -17.84 4.61
N PRO A 721 -13.01 -18.67 4.08
CA PRO A 721 -11.58 -18.53 4.34
C PRO A 721 -11.08 -17.10 4.11
N TRP A 722 -10.05 -16.71 4.86
CA TRP A 722 -9.66 -15.31 5.02
C TRP A 722 -9.34 -14.59 3.71
N GLU A 723 -8.55 -15.20 2.81
CA GLU A 723 -8.16 -14.56 1.54
C GLU A 723 -9.38 -14.28 0.65
N GLN A 724 -10.23 -15.30 0.46
CA GLN A 724 -11.45 -15.17 -0.32
C GLN A 724 -12.41 -14.13 0.27
N PHE A 725 -12.44 -14.03 1.60
CA PHE A 725 -13.30 -13.07 2.27
C PHE A 725 -12.75 -11.65 2.25
N LEU A 726 -11.41 -11.48 2.28
CA LEU A 726 -10.75 -10.20 2.05
C LEU A 726 -11.09 -9.64 0.67
N ASP A 727 -11.08 -10.48 -0.37
CA ASP A 727 -11.50 -10.09 -1.71
C ASP A 727 -12.94 -9.61 -1.75
N GLU A 728 -13.84 -10.33 -1.08
CA GLU A 728 -15.25 -9.96 -0.98
C GLU A 728 -15.44 -8.62 -0.26
N ILE A 729 -14.76 -8.41 0.87
CA ILE A 729 -14.76 -7.14 1.61
C ILE A 729 -14.20 -6.00 0.77
N SER A 730 -13.11 -6.24 0.03
CA SER A 730 -12.48 -5.27 -0.85
C SER A 730 -13.46 -4.82 -1.94
N ILE A 731 -14.10 -5.76 -2.63
CA ILE A 731 -15.12 -5.49 -3.66
C ILE A 731 -16.29 -4.70 -3.08
N GLU A 732 -16.86 -5.15 -1.96
CA GLU A 732 -18.03 -4.50 -1.36
C GLU A 732 -17.70 -3.09 -0.83
N SER A 733 -16.51 -2.91 -0.24
CA SER A 733 -16.02 -1.62 0.25
C SER A 733 -15.87 -0.58 -0.86
N GLU A 734 -15.59 -1.01 -2.09
CA GLU A 734 -15.41 -0.13 -3.25
C GLU A 734 -16.71 0.26 -3.94
N ARG A 735 -17.84 -0.40 -3.61
CA ARG A 735 -19.15 -0.09 -4.21
C ARG A 735 -19.63 1.32 -3.87
N LEU A 736 -19.27 1.83 -2.69
CA LEU A 736 -19.57 3.19 -2.23
C LEU A 736 -18.27 3.89 -1.85
N LYS A 737 -18.03 5.08 -2.43
CA LYS A 737 -16.92 5.93 -1.98
C LYS A 737 -17.12 6.21 -0.50
N TRP A 738 -16.03 6.26 0.27
CA TRP A 738 -16.11 6.42 1.72
C TRP A 738 -16.97 7.63 2.16
N LYS A 739 -16.87 8.75 1.43
CA LYS A 739 -17.68 9.97 1.68
C LYS A 739 -19.19 9.76 1.49
N ASP A 740 -19.59 8.81 0.65
CA ASP A 740 -20.98 8.51 0.31
C ASP A 740 -21.56 7.40 1.22
N ARG A 741 -20.75 6.86 2.15
CA ARG A 741 -21.19 5.90 3.17
C ARG A 741 -22.02 6.60 4.23
N GLU A 742 -22.93 5.83 4.83
CA GLU A 742 -23.78 6.28 5.93
C GLU A 742 -22.92 6.84 7.08
N PRO A 743 -23.18 8.07 7.57
CA PRO A 743 -22.31 8.79 8.48
C PRO A 743 -22.41 8.32 9.95
N TYR A 744 -22.80 7.07 10.17
CA TYR A 744 -23.06 6.50 11.49
C TYR A 744 -22.07 5.41 11.84
N ALA A 745 -21.89 5.17 13.14
CA ALA A 745 -21.25 3.97 13.64
C ALA A 745 -22.19 2.78 13.52
N TYR A 746 -21.70 1.69 12.94
CA TYR A 746 -22.50 0.49 12.73
C TYR A 746 -21.98 -0.69 13.52
N TRP A 747 -22.91 -1.44 14.10
CA TRP A 747 -22.65 -2.76 14.66
C TRP A 747 -23.83 -3.70 14.42
N LYS A 748 -23.53 -4.94 14.07
CA LYS A 748 -24.52 -6.02 14.05
C LYS A 748 -23.91 -7.27 14.67
N GLY A 749 -24.55 -7.82 15.70
CA GLY A 749 -24.01 -8.97 16.41
C GLY A 749 -24.94 -9.56 17.45
N ASN A 750 -24.59 -10.75 17.93
CA ASN A 750 -25.40 -11.44 18.94
C ASN A 750 -25.22 -10.74 20.28
N GLN A 751 -26.26 -10.07 20.76
CA GLN A 751 -26.27 -9.30 22.00
C GLN A 751 -26.24 -10.16 23.26
N TYR A 752 -26.73 -11.40 23.18
CA TYR A 752 -26.94 -12.25 24.35
C TYR A 752 -25.66 -12.97 24.82
N VAL A 753 -24.56 -12.88 24.06
CA VAL A 753 -23.32 -13.56 24.41
C VAL A 753 -22.50 -12.85 25.50
N ALA A 754 -22.75 -11.55 25.72
CA ALA A 754 -22.06 -10.77 26.74
C ALA A 754 -22.87 -9.53 27.16
N GLY A 755 -22.87 -9.24 28.47
CA GLY A 755 -23.59 -8.07 29.01
C GLY A 755 -23.15 -6.76 28.37
N THR A 756 -21.86 -6.61 28.03
CA THR A 756 -21.32 -5.42 27.35
C THR A 756 -21.93 -5.16 25.97
N ARG A 757 -22.34 -6.23 25.25
CA ARG A 757 -23.05 -6.11 23.95
C ARG A 757 -24.52 -5.76 24.12
N GLY A 758 -25.17 -6.29 25.15
CA GLY A 758 -26.52 -5.87 25.53
C GLY A 758 -26.55 -4.40 25.95
N ASP A 759 -25.55 -3.95 26.70
CA ASP A 759 -25.38 -2.55 27.10
C ASP A 759 -25.11 -1.63 25.90
N LEU A 760 -24.28 -2.06 24.92
CA LEU A 760 -24.03 -1.31 23.69
C LEU A 760 -25.33 -0.94 22.95
N LEU A 761 -26.33 -1.83 22.92
CA LEU A 761 -27.60 -1.57 22.23
C LEU A 761 -28.42 -0.41 22.80
N ARG A 762 -28.14 0.02 24.04
CA ARG A 762 -28.72 1.24 24.62
C ARG A 762 -28.27 2.51 23.90
N CYS A 763 -27.18 2.43 23.13
CA CYS A 763 -26.71 3.53 22.29
C CYS A 763 -27.48 3.63 20.96
N ASN A 764 -28.47 2.77 20.71
CA ASN A 764 -29.37 2.96 19.57
C ASN A 764 -30.32 4.14 19.83
N VAL A 765 -30.90 4.72 18.78
CA VAL A 765 -31.81 5.86 18.90
C VAL A 765 -33.02 5.47 19.77
N SER A 766 -33.18 6.14 20.92
CA SER A 766 -34.27 5.90 21.86
C SER A 766 -34.69 7.20 22.54
N ASN A 767 -36.00 7.42 22.71
CA ASN A 767 -36.58 8.60 23.37
C ASN A 767 -36.05 9.95 22.85
N GLY A 768 -35.74 10.06 21.55
CA GLY A 768 -35.20 11.27 20.92
C GLY A 768 -33.69 11.50 21.11
N GLN A 769 -32.99 10.64 21.87
CA GLN A 769 -31.55 10.69 22.05
C GLN A 769 -30.82 10.01 20.88
N GLU A 770 -30.03 10.76 20.12
CA GLU A 770 -29.23 10.27 18.99
C GLU A 770 -27.74 10.18 19.37
N TRP A 771 -27.20 8.97 19.30
CA TRP A 771 -25.79 8.67 19.61
C TRP A 771 -24.92 8.47 18.35
N ASN A 772 -25.48 8.70 17.17
CA ASN A 772 -24.90 8.40 15.86
C ASN A 772 -24.52 6.93 15.67
N ALA A 773 -25.26 6.02 16.32
CA ALA A 773 -25.04 4.58 16.23
C ALA A 773 -26.25 3.88 15.59
N ARG A 774 -25.97 2.86 14.78
CA ARG A 774 -26.96 1.97 14.14
C ARG A 774 -26.60 0.55 14.53
N LEU A 775 -27.31 0.06 15.55
CA LEU A 775 -26.96 -1.15 16.27
C LEU A 775 -28.06 -2.20 16.10
N PHE A 776 -27.69 -3.39 15.65
CA PHE A 776 -28.65 -4.43 15.28
C PHE A 776 -28.32 -5.75 15.98
N GLY A 777 -29.33 -6.35 16.62
CA GLY A 777 -29.21 -7.71 17.16
C GLY A 777 -29.12 -8.74 16.02
N GLN A 778 -28.16 -9.65 16.12
CA GLN A 778 -28.01 -10.78 15.21
C GLN A 778 -28.58 -12.05 15.84
N ASN A 779 -29.55 -12.67 15.16
CA ASN A 779 -30.01 -14.01 15.45
C ASN A 779 -29.45 -14.98 14.38
N TRP A 780 -28.55 -15.87 14.79
CA TRP A 780 -27.89 -16.80 13.87
C TRP A 780 -28.83 -17.91 13.36
N ASP A 781 -29.84 -18.31 14.15
CA ASP A 781 -30.83 -19.28 13.69
C ASP A 781 -31.70 -18.73 12.56
N VAL A 782 -32.12 -17.47 12.67
CA VAL A 782 -32.86 -16.78 11.61
C VAL A 782 -31.97 -16.55 10.39
N ALA A 783 -30.72 -16.10 10.58
CA ALA A 783 -29.79 -15.90 9.49
C ALA A 783 -29.55 -17.17 8.69
N ARG A 784 -29.32 -18.30 9.37
CA ARG A 784 -29.16 -19.61 8.75
C ARG A 784 -30.38 -20.02 7.93
N LYS A 785 -31.60 -19.88 8.49
CA LYS A 785 -32.85 -20.18 7.77
C LYS A 785 -33.05 -19.31 6.52
N ARG A 786 -32.50 -18.10 6.50
CA ARG A 786 -32.56 -17.16 5.36
C ARG A 786 -31.31 -17.20 4.47
N GLY A 787 -30.44 -18.19 4.62
CA GLY A 787 -29.22 -18.31 3.81
C GLY A 787 -28.25 -17.13 3.97
N TYR A 788 -28.20 -16.50 5.15
CA TYR A 788 -27.27 -15.42 5.52
C TYR A 788 -27.35 -14.12 4.69
N GLN A 789 -28.39 -13.93 3.88
CA GLN A 789 -28.51 -12.80 2.95
C GLN A 789 -28.32 -11.42 3.62
N GLU A 790 -28.82 -11.26 4.84
CA GLU A 790 -28.73 -10.02 5.64
C GLU A 790 -27.55 -9.99 6.63
N SER A 791 -26.74 -11.06 6.70
CA SER A 791 -25.67 -11.24 7.71
C SER A 791 -24.28 -11.31 7.08
N ASN A 792 -24.17 -11.10 5.78
CA ASN A 792 -22.90 -10.99 5.06
C ASN A 792 -22.08 -9.80 5.60
N LEU A 793 -20.89 -10.05 6.14
CA LEU A 793 -20.09 -8.99 6.79
C LEU A 793 -19.52 -7.99 5.77
N ALA A 794 -19.18 -8.43 4.55
CA ALA A 794 -18.64 -7.57 3.49
C ALA A 794 -19.65 -6.49 3.07
N LYS A 795 -20.94 -6.86 2.95
CA LYS A 795 -22.04 -5.92 2.67
C LYS A 795 -22.28 -4.88 3.78
N GLN A 796 -21.68 -5.06 4.96
CA GLN A 796 -21.82 -4.12 6.07
C GLN A 796 -20.74 -3.03 6.06
N CYS A 797 -19.87 -2.96 5.05
CA CYS A 797 -18.87 -1.89 4.89
C CYS A 797 -19.46 -0.58 4.32
N THR A 798 -20.79 -0.44 4.27
CA THR A 798 -21.52 0.73 3.75
C THR A 798 -21.62 1.91 4.74
N TYR A 799 -21.10 1.75 5.95
CA TYR A 799 -21.09 2.77 7.01
C TYR A 799 -19.69 3.31 7.23
N ARG A 800 -19.56 4.61 7.54
CA ARG A 800 -18.25 5.26 7.75
C ARG A 800 -17.46 4.70 8.92
N TYR A 801 -18.13 4.24 9.98
CA TYR A 801 -17.48 3.71 11.18
C TYR A 801 -18.03 2.34 11.54
N LYS A 802 -17.16 1.46 12.04
CA LYS A 802 -17.51 0.09 12.43
C LYS A 802 -17.11 -0.13 13.88
N ILE A 803 -18.05 -0.54 14.71
CA ILE A 803 -17.76 -0.77 16.13
C ILE A 803 -17.22 -2.18 16.31
N TYR A 804 -16.11 -2.30 17.02
CA TYR A 804 -15.65 -3.55 17.60
C TYR A 804 -15.96 -3.59 19.08
N ILE A 805 -16.51 -4.72 19.53
CA ILE A 805 -16.77 -4.99 20.94
C ILE A 805 -16.61 -6.48 21.22
N GLU A 806 -15.98 -6.78 22.36
CA GLU A 806 -15.73 -8.13 22.83
C GLU A 806 -17.03 -8.95 22.99
N GLY A 807 -16.91 -10.27 22.87
CA GLY A 807 -17.97 -11.24 23.12
C GLY A 807 -17.87 -11.79 24.54
N ARG A 808 -17.96 -13.12 24.68
CA ARG A 808 -17.62 -13.80 25.95
C ARG A 808 -16.16 -13.59 26.35
N ALA A 809 -15.30 -13.39 25.34
CA ALA A 809 -13.92 -12.96 25.43
C ALA A 809 -13.61 -12.11 24.17
N TRP A 810 -12.47 -12.30 23.50
CA TRP A 810 -12.22 -11.67 22.19
C TRP A 810 -13.32 -11.99 21.16
N SER A 811 -13.47 -11.14 20.14
CA SER A 811 -14.41 -11.37 19.05
C SER A 811 -13.66 -11.50 17.73
N VAL A 812 -13.92 -12.59 17.01
CA VAL A 812 -13.32 -12.82 15.68
C VAL A 812 -13.68 -11.75 14.64
N SER A 813 -14.70 -10.92 14.92
CA SER A 813 -15.13 -9.83 14.05
C SER A 813 -14.08 -8.76 13.80
N GLU A 814 -13.03 -8.66 14.64
CA GLU A 814 -12.04 -7.58 14.60
C GLU A 814 -11.37 -7.44 13.22
N LYS A 815 -10.79 -8.52 12.71
CA LYS A 815 -10.10 -8.51 11.41
C LYS A 815 -11.02 -8.17 10.23
N TYR A 816 -12.27 -8.62 10.27
CA TYR A 816 -13.26 -8.29 9.23
C TYR A 816 -13.70 -6.83 9.28
N ILE A 817 -13.86 -6.28 10.49
CA ILE A 817 -14.16 -4.86 10.69
C ILE A 817 -13.00 -3.99 10.19
N LEU A 818 -11.77 -4.39 10.55
CA LEU A 818 -10.55 -3.68 10.18
C LEU A 818 -10.36 -3.59 8.66
N ALA A 819 -10.83 -4.60 7.91
CA ALA A 819 -10.72 -4.68 6.44
C ALA A 819 -11.73 -3.79 5.66
N CYS A 820 -12.72 -3.14 6.30
CA CYS A 820 -13.82 -2.44 5.61
C CYS A 820 -13.47 -1.06 4.98
N ASN A 821 -12.22 -0.58 5.02
CA ASN A 821 -11.83 0.80 4.77
C ASN A 821 -12.61 1.84 5.62
N SER A 822 -13.19 1.40 6.73
CA SER A 822 -13.91 2.23 7.70
C SER A 822 -13.13 2.22 9.00
N PRO A 823 -12.86 3.38 9.62
CA PRO A 823 -12.26 3.40 10.95
C PRO A 823 -13.03 2.50 11.93
N MET A 824 -12.28 1.63 12.60
CA MET A 824 -12.78 0.77 13.67
C MET A 824 -12.89 1.58 14.95
N LEU A 825 -14.08 1.61 15.55
CA LEU A 825 -14.32 2.12 16.89
C LEU A 825 -14.18 0.95 17.88
N LEU A 826 -13.02 0.81 18.48
CA LEU A 826 -12.68 -0.31 19.37
C LEU A 826 -13.11 0.00 20.80
N VAL A 827 -14.15 -0.67 21.28
CA VAL A 827 -14.48 -0.66 22.71
C VAL A 827 -13.33 -1.34 23.45
N THR A 828 -12.66 -0.58 24.31
CA THR A 828 -11.44 -1.04 25.00
C THR A 828 -11.73 -2.33 25.75
N THR A 829 -10.89 -3.32 25.50
CA THR A 829 -10.99 -4.69 26.01
C THR A 829 -9.64 -5.13 26.58
N PRO A 830 -9.61 -5.99 27.62
CA PRO A 830 -8.38 -6.61 28.09
C PRO A 830 -7.89 -7.75 27.20
N PHE A 831 -8.72 -8.24 26.28
CA PHE A 831 -8.39 -9.40 25.46
C PHE A 831 -7.47 -9.02 24.31
N ILE A 832 -6.43 -9.84 24.13
CA ILE A 832 -5.45 -9.73 23.05
C ILE A 832 -5.35 -11.05 22.31
N ASP A 833 -5.43 -10.99 20.99
CA ASP A 833 -5.09 -12.08 20.08
C ASP A 833 -3.64 -11.91 19.55
N PHE A 834 -3.26 -12.73 18.56
CA PHE A 834 -1.88 -12.79 18.10
C PHE A 834 -1.42 -11.52 17.37
N PHE A 835 -2.33 -10.73 16.79
CA PHE A 835 -1.97 -9.57 15.97
C PHE A 835 -2.38 -8.22 16.57
N THR A 836 -3.39 -8.19 17.44
CA THR A 836 -3.95 -6.95 18.04
C THR A 836 -2.91 -6.10 18.77
N ARG A 837 -1.82 -6.71 19.25
CA ARG A 837 -0.69 -5.99 19.84
C ARG A 837 0.05 -5.09 18.84
N GLY A 838 -0.01 -5.42 17.55
CA GLY A 838 0.47 -4.60 16.44
C GLY A 838 -0.44 -3.43 16.05
N LEU A 839 -1.66 -3.37 16.59
CA LEU A 839 -2.56 -2.24 16.33
C LEU A 839 -2.19 -1.00 17.14
N VAL A 840 -2.25 0.16 16.50
CA VAL A 840 -1.87 1.46 17.06
C VAL A 840 -3.09 2.36 17.13
N PRO A 841 -3.50 2.82 18.32
CA PRO A 841 -4.65 3.72 18.45
C PRO A 841 -4.37 5.07 17.76
N GLY A 842 -5.39 5.62 17.10
CA GLY A 842 -5.27 6.83 16.27
C GLY A 842 -4.67 6.62 14.88
N GLN A 843 -4.09 5.45 14.62
CA GLN A 843 -3.60 5.04 13.30
C GLN A 843 -4.48 3.96 12.68
N HIS A 844 -4.71 2.85 13.39
CA HIS A 844 -5.50 1.72 12.89
C HIS A 844 -6.94 1.73 13.39
N TYR A 845 -7.20 2.32 14.57
CA TYR A 845 -8.53 2.35 15.19
C TYR A 845 -8.70 3.55 16.13
N TRP A 846 -9.95 3.86 16.46
CA TRP A 846 -10.33 4.84 17.47
C TRP A 846 -10.81 4.13 18.75
N PRO A 847 -10.24 4.41 19.92
CA PRO A 847 -10.63 3.76 21.16
C PRO A 847 -11.95 4.31 21.73
N ILE A 848 -12.79 3.42 22.27
CA ILE A 848 -14.08 3.73 22.90
C ILE A 848 -14.07 3.29 24.36
N ARG A 849 -14.49 4.19 25.25
CA ARG A 849 -14.57 3.94 26.69
C ARG A 849 -15.66 2.92 27.04
N PRO A 850 -15.34 1.84 27.77
CA PRO A 850 -16.34 0.83 28.15
C PRO A 850 -17.35 1.33 29.19
N ASP A 851 -16.99 2.31 30.03
CA ASP A 851 -17.86 2.93 31.05
C ASP A 851 -18.80 4.01 30.47
N LYS A 852 -18.42 4.60 29.33
CA LYS A 852 -19.14 5.71 28.67
C LYS A 852 -19.39 5.45 27.18
N LYS A 853 -19.77 4.21 26.82
CA LYS A 853 -19.84 3.75 25.41
C LYS A 853 -20.61 4.69 24.49
N CYS A 854 -21.83 5.07 24.84
CA CYS A 854 -22.70 5.83 23.95
C CYS A 854 -22.17 7.24 23.67
N SER A 855 -21.73 7.95 24.71
CA SER A 855 -21.12 9.28 24.54
C SER A 855 -19.77 9.22 23.85
N SER A 856 -18.96 8.20 24.12
CA SER A 856 -17.65 7.99 23.46
C SER A 856 -17.81 7.65 21.97
N ILE A 857 -18.78 6.81 21.61
CA ILE A 857 -19.15 6.53 20.21
C ILE A 857 -19.65 7.80 19.53
N LYS A 858 -20.56 8.54 20.17
CA LYS A 858 -21.08 9.79 19.63
C LYS A 858 -19.94 10.79 19.37
N TYR A 859 -19.05 10.98 20.34
CA TYR A 859 -17.88 11.84 20.21
C TYR A 859 -16.98 11.43 19.05
N ALA A 860 -16.65 10.13 18.93
CA ALA A 860 -15.82 9.61 17.84
C ALA A 860 -16.46 9.83 16.47
N VAL A 861 -17.78 9.61 16.34
CA VAL A 861 -18.52 9.78 15.09
C VAL A 861 -18.68 11.26 14.74
N ASP A 862 -19.02 12.11 15.70
CA ASP A 862 -19.12 13.57 15.51
C ASP A 862 -17.76 14.14 15.09
N TRP A 863 -16.68 13.72 15.75
CA TRP A 863 -15.32 14.08 15.37
C TRP A 863 -15.00 13.59 13.96
N GLY A 864 -15.23 12.32 13.66
CA GLY A 864 -14.88 11.75 12.36
C GLY A 864 -15.66 12.39 11.21
N ASN A 865 -16.94 12.71 11.41
CA ASN A 865 -17.76 13.35 10.39
C ASN A 865 -17.35 14.80 10.13
N LYS A 866 -16.73 15.45 11.12
CA LYS A 866 -16.10 16.77 11.00
C LYS A 866 -14.67 16.69 10.43
N HIS A 867 -13.98 15.56 10.62
CA HIS A 867 -12.59 15.29 10.20
C HIS A 867 -12.52 14.08 9.24
N GLN A 868 -13.26 14.18 8.15
CA GLN A 868 -13.51 13.05 7.23
C GLN A 868 -12.22 12.47 6.63
N ARG A 869 -11.20 13.29 6.39
CA ARG A 869 -9.93 12.83 5.79
C ARG A 869 -9.12 12.02 6.78
N GLU A 870 -9.04 12.48 8.02
CA GLU A 870 -8.37 11.80 9.11
C GLU A 870 -9.07 10.48 9.43
N ALA A 871 -10.40 10.49 9.49
CA ALA A 871 -11.21 9.28 9.67
C ALA A 871 -11.00 8.28 8.52
N GLN A 872 -11.04 8.73 7.25
CA GLN A 872 -10.79 7.87 6.11
C GLN A 872 -9.36 7.30 6.10
N LYS A 873 -8.36 8.12 6.45
CA LYS A 873 -6.96 7.69 6.57
C LYS A 873 -6.80 6.58 7.61
N MET A 874 -7.45 6.72 8.76
CA MET A 874 -7.46 5.69 9.79
C MET A 874 -8.11 4.39 9.30
N GLY A 875 -9.26 4.49 8.61
CA GLY A 875 -9.92 3.34 8.00
C GLY A 875 -9.03 2.60 7.00
N LYS A 876 -8.37 3.34 6.11
CA LYS A 876 -7.41 2.77 5.14
C LYS A 876 -6.21 2.10 5.83
N ALA A 877 -5.63 2.76 6.83
CA ALA A 877 -4.48 2.21 7.56
C ALA A 877 -4.84 0.90 8.27
N GLY A 878 -6.05 0.82 8.86
CA GLY A 878 -6.58 -0.44 9.38
C GLY A 878 -6.69 -1.51 8.28
N SER A 879 -7.31 -1.18 7.15
CA SER A 879 -7.50 -2.16 6.07
C SER A 879 -6.20 -2.62 5.42
N HIS A 880 -5.19 -1.74 5.31
CA HIS A 880 -3.85 -2.13 4.90
C HIS A 880 -3.20 -3.09 5.91
N PHE A 881 -3.37 -2.88 7.22
CA PHE A 881 -2.90 -3.84 8.22
C PHE A 881 -3.58 -5.21 8.02
N ALA A 882 -4.90 -5.24 7.80
CA ALA A 882 -5.62 -6.49 7.54
C ALA A 882 -5.16 -7.20 6.26
N GLN A 883 -4.83 -6.47 5.20
CA GLN A 883 -4.41 -7.03 3.91
C GLN A 883 -2.94 -7.48 3.92
N ASP A 884 -2.04 -6.67 4.48
CA ASP A 884 -0.60 -6.86 4.36
C ASP A 884 -0.03 -7.63 5.58
N GLU A 885 -0.39 -7.21 6.79
CA GLU A 885 0.19 -7.75 8.03
C GLU A 885 -0.52 -9.04 8.50
N LEU A 886 -1.74 -9.30 8.00
CA LEU A 886 -2.52 -10.52 8.25
C LEU A 886 -2.70 -11.38 7.00
N SER A 887 -1.80 -11.30 6.02
CA SER A 887 -1.79 -12.25 4.90
C SER A 887 -1.64 -13.69 5.40
N MET A 888 -2.14 -14.68 4.65
CA MET A 888 -1.96 -16.08 5.04
C MET A 888 -0.48 -16.48 5.13
N GLU A 889 0.40 -15.82 4.37
CA GLU A 889 1.85 -15.96 4.49
C GLU A 889 2.32 -15.61 5.92
N ASN A 890 1.97 -14.42 6.41
CA ASN A 890 2.32 -13.99 7.77
C ASN A 890 1.64 -14.85 8.84
N VAL A 891 0.40 -15.33 8.60
CA VAL A 891 -0.27 -16.24 9.54
C VAL A 891 0.51 -17.54 9.69
N TYR A 892 0.92 -18.17 8.58
CA TYR A 892 1.71 -19.40 8.63
C TYR A 892 3.13 -19.17 9.18
N ASP A 893 3.77 -18.06 8.85
CA ASP A 893 5.09 -17.72 9.40
C ASP A 893 5.01 -17.49 10.92
N TYR A 894 3.97 -16.82 11.40
CA TYR A 894 3.72 -16.66 12.84
C TYR A 894 3.57 -18.02 13.53
N MET A 895 2.75 -18.91 12.94
CA MET A 895 2.56 -20.27 13.48
C MET A 895 3.88 -21.05 13.49
N LEU A 896 4.66 -21.00 12.41
CA LEU A 896 5.96 -21.69 12.33
C LEU A 896 6.94 -21.18 13.39
N HIS A 897 7.08 -19.86 13.52
CA HIS A 897 7.95 -19.25 14.53
C HIS A 897 7.51 -19.56 15.94
N LEU A 898 6.22 -19.44 16.24
CA LEU A 898 5.68 -19.75 17.55
C LEU A 898 5.93 -21.21 17.94
N LEU A 899 5.62 -22.15 17.05
CA LEU A 899 5.84 -23.58 17.29
C LEU A 899 7.33 -23.94 17.38
N THR A 900 8.18 -23.25 16.61
CA THR A 900 9.64 -23.43 16.66
C THR A 900 10.23 -22.95 17.97
N GLU A 901 9.89 -21.73 18.41
CA GLU A 901 10.34 -21.21 19.71
C GLU A 901 9.77 -22.02 20.88
N TYR A 902 8.52 -22.48 20.78
CA TYR A 902 7.93 -23.39 21.76
C TYR A 902 8.70 -24.71 21.87
N ALA A 903 9.03 -25.34 20.74
CA ALA A 903 9.74 -26.62 20.73
C ALA A 903 11.14 -26.53 21.38
N LYS A 904 11.84 -25.40 21.23
CA LYS A 904 13.14 -25.15 21.90
C LYS A 904 13.06 -25.18 23.43
N LEU A 905 11.88 -24.95 23.99
CA LEU A 905 11.64 -24.96 25.43
C LEU A 905 11.36 -26.37 25.95
N LEU A 906 11.03 -27.35 25.10
CA LEU A 906 10.79 -28.73 25.53
C LEU A 906 12.07 -29.34 26.12
N ARG A 907 11.93 -29.97 27.30
CA ARG A 907 13.01 -30.67 28.03
C ARG A 907 12.88 -32.19 27.97
N TYR A 908 12.11 -32.67 27.01
CA TYR A 908 11.89 -34.08 26.74
C TYR A 908 11.67 -34.26 25.24
N LYS A 909 11.95 -35.47 24.73
CA LYS A 909 11.61 -35.83 23.35
C LYS A 909 10.11 -36.15 23.26
N PRO A 910 9.33 -35.45 22.42
CA PRO A 910 7.94 -35.79 22.16
C PRO A 910 7.79 -37.24 21.68
N THR A 911 6.68 -37.86 22.03
CA THR A 911 6.30 -39.22 21.62
C THR A 911 4.82 -39.22 21.28
N ILE A 912 4.38 -40.18 20.46
CA ILE A 912 2.96 -40.33 20.14
C ILE A 912 2.17 -40.54 21.45
N PRO A 913 1.19 -39.68 21.79
CA PRO A 913 0.40 -39.84 23.00
C PRO A 913 -0.44 -41.12 22.95
N GLU A 914 -0.68 -41.73 24.11
CA GLU A 914 -1.53 -42.89 24.22
C GLU A 914 -2.95 -42.56 23.72
N ASN A 915 -3.50 -43.36 22.80
CA ASN A 915 -4.78 -43.15 22.11
C ASN A 915 -4.83 -42.01 21.07
N ALA A 916 -3.69 -41.43 20.69
CA ALA A 916 -3.66 -40.50 19.56
C ALA A 916 -3.86 -41.23 18.22
N LYS A 917 -4.56 -40.60 17.29
CA LYS A 917 -4.74 -41.08 15.91
C LYS A 917 -3.96 -40.20 14.96
N GLU A 918 -3.33 -40.80 13.95
CA GLU A 918 -2.72 -40.03 12.87
C GLU A 918 -3.80 -39.32 12.05
N ILE A 919 -3.54 -38.06 11.67
CA ILE A 919 -4.42 -37.24 10.85
C ILE A 919 -3.65 -36.63 9.68
N CYS A 920 -4.32 -36.57 8.53
CA CYS A 920 -3.83 -36.07 7.25
C CYS A 920 -4.97 -35.43 6.45
N LEU A 921 -4.64 -34.82 5.29
CA LEU A 921 -5.61 -34.15 4.42
C LEU A 921 -6.80 -35.05 4.06
N GLU A 922 -6.54 -36.28 3.64
CA GLU A 922 -7.55 -37.25 3.22
C GLU A 922 -8.49 -37.61 4.37
N SER A 923 -7.92 -37.92 5.53
CA SER A 923 -8.68 -38.32 6.73
C SER A 923 -9.61 -37.21 7.24
N MET A 924 -9.28 -35.93 6.96
CA MET A 924 -10.07 -34.79 7.38
C MET A 924 -11.05 -34.30 6.31
N ALA A 925 -10.67 -34.26 5.04
CA ALA A 925 -11.46 -33.60 4.00
C ALA A 925 -12.34 -34.55 3.17
N CYS A 926 -11.99 -35.84 3.06
CA CYS A 926 -12.68 -36.73 2.12
C CYS A 926 -14.09 -37.13 2.57
N SER A 927 -14.31 -37.31 3.88
CA SER A 927 -15.62 -37.62 4.46
C SER A 927 -16.53 -36.39 4.65
N GLU A 928 -16.00 -35.18 4.50
CA GLU A 928 -16.76 -33.96 4.70
C GLU A 928 -17.67 -33.65 3.51
N THR A 929 -18.71 -32.85 3.75
CA THR A 929 -19.65 -32.39 2.71
C THR A 929 -20.07 -30.94 2.93
N GLY A 930 -20.77 -30.35 1.96
CA GLY A 930 -21.31 -28.99 2.05
C GLY A 930 -20.25 -27.91 2.27
N LEU A 931 -20.60 -26.88 3.06
CA LEU A 931 -19.72 -25.74 3.32
C LEU A 931 -18.43 -26.13 4.05
N THR A 932 -18.43 -27.18 4.88
CA THR A 932 -17.21 -27.64 5.55
C THR A 932 -16.18 -28.12 4.54
N LYS A 933 -16.57 -29.04 3.64
CA LYS A 933 -15.69 -29.51 2.57
C LYS A 933 -15.29 -28.38 1.64
N GLN A 934 -16.24 -27.52 1.26
CA GLN A 934 -15.95 -26.37 0.43
C GLN A 934 -14.86 -25.50 1.06
N PHE A 935 -15.03 -25.06 2.32
CA PHE A 935 -14.07 -24.17 2.98
C PHE A 935 -12.72 -24.83 3.24
N MET A 936 -12.69 -26.14 3.50
CA MET A 936 -11.43 -26.89 3.53
C MET A 936 -10.71 -26.84 2.18
N LEU A 937 -11.40 -27.14 1.08
CA LEU A 937 -10.81 -27.11 -0.26
C LEU A 937 -10.39 -25.69 -0.70
N ASP A 938 -11.19 -24.71 -0.33
CA ASP A 938 -11.00 -23.28 -0.60
C ASP A 938 -9.80 -22.70 0.19
N SER A 939 -9.50 -23.26 1.37
CA SER A 939 -8.36 -22.87 2.23
C SER A 939 -7.18 -23.85 2.18
N MET A 940 -7.25 -24.87 1.32
CA MET A 940 -6.21 -25.88 1.19
C MET A 940 -4.99 -25.29 0.50
N VAL A 941 -3.83 -25.38 1.14
CA VAL A 941 -2.54 -25.07 0.55
C VAL A 941 -2.32 -25.97 -0.66
N LYS A 942 -2.09 -25.36 -1.83
CA LYS A 942 -2.03 -26.11 -3.10
C LYS A 942 -0.65 -26.66 -3.43
N SER A 943 0.39 -26.19 -2.74
CA SER A 943 1.76 -26.65 -2.95
C SER A 943 2.64 -26.42 -1.72
N THR A 944 3.72 -27.19 -1.66
CA THR A 944 4.77 -27.04 -0.64
C THR A 944 5.58 -25.74 -0.85
N TYR A 945 6.31 -25.29 0.17
CA TYR A 945 7.12 -24.07 0.09
C TYR A 945 8.57 -24.33 0.45
N ASP A 946 9.43 -24.04 -0.53
CA ASP A 946 10.88 -24.22 -0.40
C ASP A 946 11.62 -22.92 0.02
N PHE A 947 10.90 -21.83 0.31
CA PHE A 947 11.48 -20.55 0.74
C PHE A 947 11.62 -20.45 2.26
N GLU A 948 12.59 -19.67 2.72
CA GLU A 948 12.74 -19.31 4.14
C GLU A 948 11.57 -18.42 4.62
N PRO A 949 10.90 -18.74 5.75
CA PRO A 949 9.92 -17.87 6.37
C PRO A 949 10.61 -16.57 6.78
N CYS A 950 9.86 -15.49 6.99
CA CYS A 950 10.43 -14.23 7.45
C CYS A 950 11.35 -14.42 8.68
N LEU A 951 12.34 -13.56 8.88
CA LEU A 951 13.22 -13.58 10.06
C LEU A 951 12.48 -13.02 11.26
N LEU A 952 12.30 -13.82 12.30
CA LEU A 952 11.74 -13.38 13.57
C LEU A 952 12.66 -12.31 14.19
N PRO A 953 12.19 -11.07 14.41
CA PRO A 953 13.00 -10.03 15.03
C PRO A 953 13.33 -10.41 16.48
N PRO A 954 14.42 -9.88 17.08
CA PRO A 954 14.80 -10.20 18.45
C PRO A 954 13.72 -9.80 19.48
N PRO A 955 13.71 -10.35 20.70
CA PRO A 955 12.77 -9.96 21.75
C PRO A 955 12.83 -8.46 22.05
N PHE A 956 11.76 -7.92 22.62
CA PHE A 956 11.75 -6.54 23.09
C PHE A 956 12.71 -6.37 24.28
N LYS A 957 13.39 -5.23 24.32
CA LYS A 957 13.95 -4.72 25.57
C LYS A 957 12.81 -4.21 26.45
N THR A 958 12.99 -4.27 27.78
CA THR A 958 11.98 -3.80 28.74
C THR A 958 11.55 -2.36 28.45
N GLU A 959 12.51 -1.49 28.12
CA GLU A 959 12.25 -0.08 27.82
C GLU A 959 11.42 0.10 26.54
N GLU A 960 11.52 -0.82 25.56
CA GLU A 960 10.71 -0.78 24.34
C GLU A 960 9.24 -1.08 24.63
N ILE A 961 8.97 -2.14 25.41
CA ILE A 961 7.60 -2.51 25.81
C ILE A 961 6.98 -1.41 26.66
N ASP A 962 7.73 -0.84 27.61
CA ASP A 962 7.26 0.25 28.46
C ASP A 962 6.94 1.49 27.61
N ALA A 963 7.78 1.83 26.64
CA ALA A 963 7.53 2.95 25.72
C ALA A 963 6.33 2.70 24.78
N ILE A 964 6.09 1.47 24.34
CA ILE A 964 4.89 1.12 23.56
C ILE A 964 3.64 1.30 24.44
N THR A 965 3.67 0.78 25.66
CA THR A 965 2.56 0.85 26.62
C THR A 965 2.25 2.29 26.99
N GLN A 966 3.28 3.07 27.35
CA GLN A 966 3.14 4.48 27.70
C GLN A 966 2.54 5.31 26.56
N ARG A 967 2.96 5.07 25.31
CA ARG A 967 2.39 5.77 24.13
C ARG A 967 0.91 5.45 23.93
N LYS A 968 0.52 4.17 24.09
CA LYS A 968 -0.89 3.76 24.02
C LYS A 968 -1.68 4.45 25.13
N ASP A 969 -1.20 4.43 26.37
CA ASP A 969 -1.86 5.06 27.52
C ASP A 969 -1.98 6.57 27.38
N GLU A 970 -0.95 7.25 26.87
CA GLU A 970 -0.97 8.69 26.65
C GLU A 970 -2.04 9.06 25.61
N TYR A 971 -2.15 8.29 24.52
CA TYR A 971 -3.20 8.50 23.52
C TYR A 971 -4.59 8.30 24.13
N MET A 972 -4.79 7.22 24.90
CA MET A 972 -6.05 6.94 25.58
C MET A 972 -6.45 8.09 26.53
N ARG A 973 -5.50 8.63 27.30
CA ARG A 973 -5.75 9.80 28.17
C ARG A 973 -6.14 11.03 27.38
N LYS A 974 -5.52 11.30 26.22
CA LYS A 974 -5.88 12.43 25.36
C LYS A 974 -7.32 12.34 24.87
N ILE A 975 -7.76 11.13 24.47
CA ILE A 975 -9.15 10.90 24.06
C ILE A 975 -10.11 11.12 25.21
N VAL A 976 -9.81 10.57 26.40
CA VAL A 976 -10.61 10.77 27.61
C VAL A 976 -10.79 12.25 27.95
N VAL A 977 -9.70 13.03 27.94
CA VAL A 977 -9.77 14.48 28.19
C VAL A 977 -10.59 15.20 27.12
N GLY A 978 -10.44 14.83 25.84
CA GLY A 978 -11.24 15.39 24.75
C GLY A 978 -12.74 15.10 24.90
N GLU A 979 -13.10 13.87 25.28
CA GLU A 979 -14.48 13.45 25.53
C GLU A 979 -15.10 14.18 26.72
N ASP A 980 -14.38 14.29 27.84
CA ASP A 980 -14.90 14.92 29.07
C ASP A 980 -14.96 16.46 28.97
N THR A 981 -14.24 17.08 28.02
CA THR A 981 -14.27 18.54 27.77
C THR A 981 -15.21 18.95 26.65
N ALA A 982 -15.71 18.01 25.84
CA ALA A 982 -16.71 18.27 24.82
C ALA A 982 -18.05 18.65 25.49
N LYS A 983 -18.52 19.88 25.29
CA LYS A 983 -19.87 20.27 25.71
C LYS A 983 -20.91 19.45 24.91
N PRO A 984 -21.99 18.97 25.55
CA PRO A 984 -23.04 18.16 24.91
C PRO A 984 -23.61 18.78 23.63
#